data_AF-A0AAW2HJG6-F1
#
_entry.id   AF-A0AAW2HJG6-F1
#
_cell.length_a   1.000
_cell.length_b   1.000
_cell.length_c   1.000
_cell.angle_alpha   90.00
_cell.angle_beta   90.00
_cell.angle_gamma   90.00
#
_symmetry.space_group_name_H-M   'P 1'
#
loop_
_entity.id
_entity.type
_entity.pdbx_description
1 polymer ?
#
loop_
_entity_poly.entity_id
_entity_poly.type
_entity_poly.pdbx_seq_one_letter_code
_entity_poly.pdbx_strand_id
1 'polypeptide(L)'
;MALGDSKSAASKPSSKKVLPELERYWKAVTDDPTDFTGWTYLLQYVDQENEIEAAREAYDAFLAHYPYCYGYWRKYADFEKRKGNNEKCEEVFDRGLKAIPLSVDLWLHYLNYCKTVYADNEEHLRAQFERAIKACGLEFRSDRLWESYIKWETEGKRLTRITALYDKLLATPTQGYTTHFDNFQEHVTSNPPQTILPVDDFLEVRREVLQILKQYDTPAATTPTEDAPPGAESEEQPAKEKGPAFDSITTRMEEETSALRERIISTRRKIHKVTIAAVAARWNYEEGIKRPYFHVKPLERCQLKNWKEYLDFETEQGNQDRIITLYERCLIACALYEEFWTRFIRYLESIPEDMTDKIRDVYERACLIHHKKKPNLHLQWAVFEESKGCYDKAASILANLEKNIPDLLSVAYRRINLERRRGNLDKVCELYEHYLANTKNKAILSNMTVKYARFTLKILNDVDKAIALLRRALEKDKDNTRLYLQLIDMGMQKTPIDEDNIISILDQFLTKDGDAEQKMLFAKRKVEFLEDFGSDITRVQKAHDEYEKYLKQAKEKKKKSGDLEGHKDLLTSNSHSTTSTKKQKSEAGHASTTQPPLPPSTSQTSNTAASAYTTAGYSQGYAGAYPQGQYPAGYNYSQYAQTPQAQSADASYPSSYQNWNAYPQGSYNYGQPSWGSYYPNY
;
A
#
# COMPACT_ATOMS: atom_id res chain seq x y z
N MET A 1 -33.05 55.10 -44.81
CA MET A 1 -31.66 54.90 -45.27
C MET A 1 -30.75 55.17 -44.07
N ALA A 2 -29.77 54.34 -43.73
CA ALA A 2 -29.45 53.00 -44.23
C ALA A 2 -28.92 52.13 -43.06
N LEU A 3 -29.05 50.81 -43.19
CA LEU A 3 -28.46 49.85 -42.24
C LEU A 3 -26.95 49.71 -42.53
N GLY A 4 -26.14 49.63 -41.49
CA GLY A 4 -24.71 49.33 -41.58
C GLY A 4 -24.41 47.92 -41.08
N ASP A 5 -24.18 46.98 -41.99
CA ASP A 5 -23.93 45.57 -41.66
C ASP A 5 -22.54 45.35 -41.02
N SER A 6 -22.48 45.37 -39.68
CA SER A 6 -21.33 44.84 -38.94
C SER A 6 -21.36 43.30 -38.94
N LYS A 7 -20.91 42.69 -40.05
CA LYS A 7 -20.83 41.22 -40.18
C LYS A 7 -20.00 40.62 -39.05
N SER A 8 -20.62 39.77 -38.24
CA SER A 8 -19.93 38.96 -37.23
C SER A 8 -18.93 38.03 -37.91
N ALA A 9 -17.66 38.09 -37.49
CA ALA A 9 -16.63 37.17 -37.94
C ALA A 9 -16.84 35.78 -37.33
N ALA A 10 -17.70 34.98 -37.96
CA ALA A 10 -17.93 33.59 -37.56
C ALA A 10 -16.61 32.81 -37.58
N SER A 11 -16.23 32.25 -36.43
CA SER A 11 -15.07 31.38 -36.30
C SER A 11 -15.24 30.16 -37.21
N LYS A 12 -14.32 29.97 -38.16
CA LYS A 12 -14.32 28.77 -38.98
C LYS A 12 -14.15 27.55 -38.06
N PRO A 13 -14.96 26.48 -38.22
CA PRO A 13 -14.71 25.24 -37.50
C PRO A 13 -13.33 24.70 -37.89
N SER A 14 -12.53 24.32 -36.90
CA SER A 14 -11.23 23.70 -37.14
C SER A 14 -11.42 22.41 -37.95
N SER A 15 -10.83 22.34 -39.14
CA SER A 15 -10.80 21.12 -39.93
C SER A 15 -9.91 20.10 -39.21
N LYS A 16 -10.52 19.15 -38.50
CA LYS A 16 -9.79 18.04 -37.87
C LYS A 16 -8.87 17.40 -38.92
N LYS A 17 -7.55 17.47 -38.71
CA LYS A 17 -6.59 16.65 -39.46
C LYS A 17 -7.00 15.19 -39.26
N VAL A 18 -7.22 14.45 -40.34
CA VAL A 18 -7.30 12.98 -40.26
C VAL A 18 -5.88 12.47 -40.11
N LEU A 19 -5.50 12.07 -38.89
CA LEU A 19 -4.16 11.61 -38.55
C LEU A 19 -4.04 10.11 -38.87
N PRO A 20 -3.36 9.68 -39.95
CA PRO A 20 -3.60 8.36 -40.54
C PRO A 20 -3.14 7.17 -39.67
N GLU A 21 -2.14 7.37 -38.81
CA GLU A 21 -1.63 6.32 -37.90
C GLU A 21 -2.22 6.42 -36.49
N LEU A 22 -3.02 7.46 -36.19
CA LEU A 22 -3.55 7.70 -34.85
C LEU A 22 -4.43 6.54 -34.36
N GLU A 23 -5.32 6.02 -35.21
CA GLU A 23 -6.17 4.87 -34.90
C GLU A 23 -5.36 3.60 -34.63
N ARG A 24 -4.22 3.42 -35.32
CA ARG A 24 -3.32 2.27 -35.12
C ARG A 24 -2.65 2.33 -33.75
N TYR A 25 -2.18 3.50 -33.34
CA TYR A 25 -1.57 3.70 -32.02
C TYR A 25 -2.61 3.59 -30.89
N TRP A 26 -3.80 4.18 -31.06
CA TRP A 26 -4.91 4.00 -30.10
C TRP A 26 -5.35 2.55 -29.97
N LYS A 27 -5.43 1.81 -31.07
CA LYS A 27 -5.80 0.39 -31.02
C LYS A 27 -4.82 -0.41 -30.17
N ALA A 28 -3.51 -0.21 -30.34
CA ALA A 28 -2.51 -0.94 -29.54
C ALA A 28 -2.72 -0.75 -28.03
N VAL A 29 -2.95 0.49 -27.57
CA VAL A 29 -3.19 0.80 -26.15
C VAL A 29 -4.62 0.53 -25.67
N THR A 30 -5.55 0.24 -26.59
CA THR A 30 -6.92 -0.21 -26.26
C THR A 30 -6.98 -1.73 -26.12
N ASP A 31 -6.26 -2.45 -27.00
CA ASP A 31 -6.13 -3.91 -26.97
C ASP A 31 -5.29 -4.35 -25.74
N ASP A 32 -4.19 -3.65 -25.40
CA ASP A 32 -3.50 -3.77 -24.10
C ASP A 32 -3.20 -2.40 -23.45
N PRO A 33 -4.08 -1.91 -22.55
CA PRO A 33 -3.83 -0.70 -21.77
C PRO A 33 -2.62 -0.76 -20.83
N THR A 34 -1.98 -1.93 -20.65
CA THR A 34 -0.77 -2.10 -19.85
C THR A 34 0.54 -2.06 -20.64
N ASP A 35 0.49 -2.00 -21.98
CA ASP A 35 1.69 -1.73 -22.79
C ASP A 35 2.09 -0.26 -22.73
N PHE A 36 2.91 0.05 -21.73
CA PHE A 36 3.59 1.33 -21.57
C PHE A 36 4.33 1.79 -22.84
N THR A 37 4.83 0.86 -23.66
CA THR A 37 5.61 1.18 -24.88
C THR A 37 4.72 1.74 -25.97
N GLY A 38 3.58 1.09 -26.24
CA GLY A 38 2.51 1.59 -27.11
C GLY A 38 2.05 2.99 -26.70
N TRP A 39 1.86 3.22 -25.40
CA TRP A 39 1.55 4.56 -24.87
C TRP A 39 2.67 5.58 -25.18
N THR A 40 3.95 5.23 -25.00
CA THR A 40 5.05 6.15 -25.34
C THR A 40 5.10 6.50 -26.83
N TYR A 41 4.79 5.55 -27.72
CA TYR A 41 4.76 5.81 -29.17
C TYR A 41 3.56 6.66 -29.57
N LEU A 42 2.38 6.41 -28.99
CA LEU A 42 1.19 7.25 -29.18
C LEU A 42 1.47 8.70 -28.79
N LEU A 43 2.05 8.92 -27.59
CA LEU A 43 2.39 10.26 -27.10
C LEU A 43 3.47 10.94 -27.95
N GLN A 44 4.49 10.20 -28.40
CA GLN A 44 5.50 10.73 -29.31
C GLN A 44 4.89 11.13 -30.67
N TYR A 45 3.92 10.37 -31.19
CA TYR A 45 3.27 10.67 -32.47
C TYR A 45 2.41 11.94 -32.38
N VAL A 46 1.58 12.11 -31.33
CA VAL A 46 0.76 13.33 -31.18
C VAL A 46 1.61 14.58 -30.87
N ASP A 47 2.71 14.45 -30.12
CA ASP A 47 3.70 15.52 -29.92
C ASP A 47 4.31 15.99 -31.26
N GLN A 48 4.53 15.07 -32.21
CA GLN A 48 5.11 15.35 -33.54
C GLN A 48 4.08 15.94 -34.52
N GLU A 49 2.87 15.38 -34.61
CA GLU A 49 1.78 15.89 -35.44
C GLU A 49 1.26 17.25 -34.98
N ASN A 50 1.50 17.57 -33.69
CA ASN A 50 1.28 18.87 -33.06
C ASN A 50 -0.21 19.30 -33.12
N GLU A 51 -1.13 18.34 -33.19
CA GLU A 51 -2.58 18.52 -33.09
C GLU A 51 -2.97 18.64 -31.60
N ILE A 52 -3.88 19.56 -31.26
CA ILE A 52 -4.13 19.95 -29.87
C ILE A 52 -5.08 18.97 -29.17
N GLU A 53 -6.19 18.59 -29.81
CA GLU A 53 -7.22 17.78 -29.15
C GLU A 53 -6.82 16.31 -29.08
N ALA A 54 -6.19 15.78 -30.14
CA ALA A 54 -5.62 14.42 -30.12
C ALA A 54 -4.48 14.28 -29.09
N ALA A 55 -3.67 15.32 -28.89
CA ALA A 55 -2.65 15.32 -27.84
C ALA A 55 -3.29 15.33 -26.45
N ARG A 56 -4.29 16.20 -26.19
CA ARG A 56 -5.05 16.24 -24.93
C ARG A 56 -5.64 14.88 -24.60
N GLU A 57 -6.38 14.28 -25.53
CA GLU A 57 -7.03 12.98 -25.34
C GLU A 57 -6.02 11.86 -25.02
N ALA A 58 -4.89 11.82 -25.73
CA ALA A 58 -3.84 10.83 -25.49
C ALA A 58 -3.11 11.04 -24.15
N TYR A 59 -2.77 12.29 -23.79
CA TYR A 59 -2.16 12.60 -22.50
C TYR A 59 -3.12 12.33 -21.33
N ASP A 60 -4.38 12.73 -21.42
CA ASP A 60 -5.39 12.49 -20.38
C ASP A 60 -5.64 10.99 -20.18
N ALA A 61 -5.77 10.20 -21.26
CA ALA A 61 -5.96 8.76 -21.18
C ALA A 61 -4.74 8.01 -20.61
N PHE A 62 -3.52 8.43 -20.99
CA PHE A 62 -2.28 7.89 -20.43
C PHE A 62 -2.12 8.21 -18.94
N LEU A 63 -2.33 9.47 -18.56
CA LEU A 63 -2.13 9.93 -17.18
C LEU A 63 -3.23 9.42 -16.22
N ALA A 64 -4.41 9.06 -16.74
CA ALA A 64 -5.42 8.29 -16.00
C ALA A 64 -5.02 6.82 -15.74
N HIS A 65 -4.03 6.29 -16.45
CA HIS A 65 -3.46 4.95 -16.23
C HIS A 65 -2.14 4.99 -15.46
N TYR A 66 -1.30 5.99 -15.71
CA TYR A 66 0.04 6.14 -15.13
C TYR A 66 0.25 7.52 -14.46
N PRO A 67 -0.58 7.91 -13.48
CA PRO A 67 -0.53 9.26 -12.88
C PRO A 67 0.80 9.59 -12.20
N TYR A 68 1.57 8.58 -11.76
CA TYR A 68 2.86 8.78 -11.10
C TYR A 68 4.03 9.03 -12.09
N CYS A 69 3.78 9.03 -13.41
CA CYS A 69 4.76 9.37 -14.44
C CYS A 69 4.94 10.89 -14.58
N TYR A 70 5.52 11.56 -13.56
CA TYR A 70 5.67 13.02 -13.48
C TYR A 70 6.29 13.68 -14.73
N GLY A 71 7.21 13.00 -15.42
CA GLY A 71 7.84 13.50 -16.64
C GLY A 71 6.85 13.73 -17.80
N TYR A 72 5.71 13.04 -17.81
CA TYR A 72 4.67 13.21 -18.82
C TYR A 72 3.66 14.31 -18.44
N TRP A 73 3.35 14.49 -17.14
CA TRP A 73 2.65 15.71 -16.68
C TRP A 73 3.42 16.97 -17.09
N ARG A 74 4.76 16.96 -16.92
CA ARG A 74 5.63 18.02 -17.40
C ARG A 74 5.55 18.18 -18.93
N LYS A 75 5.69 17.10 -19.72
CA LYS A 75 5.59 17.19 -21.20
C LYS A 75 4.25 17.78 -21.67
N TYR A 76 3.15 17.41 -21.04
CA TYR A 76 1.80 17.93 -21.34
C TYR A 76 1.68 19.43 -21.00
N ALA A 77 2.18 19.86 -19.84
CA ALA A 77 2.24 21.28 -19.48
C ALA A 77 3.17 22.08 -20.43
N ASP A 78 4.35 21.53 -20.77
CA ASP A 78 5.28 22.08 -21.76
C ASP A 78 4.67 22.09 -23.19
N PHE A 79 3.67 21.24 -23.50
CA PHE A 79 2.89 21.28 -24.74
C PHE A 79 1.86 22.42 -24.70
N GLU A 80 1.04 22.52 -23.67
CA GLU A 80 0.04 23.61 -23.55
C GLU A 80 0.70 25.00 -23.49
N LYS A 81 1.86 25.12 -22.83
CA LYS A 81 2.67 26.35 -22.83
C LYS A 81 3.16 26.71 -24.23
N ARG A 82 3.60 25.73 -25.04
CA ARG A 82 3.95 25.95 -26.46
C ARG A 82 2.75 26.33 -27.34
N LYS A 83 1.53 26.06 -26.90
CA LYS A 83 0.27 26.48 -27.55
C LYS A 83 -0.28 27.82 -27.04
N GLY A 84 0.29 28.39 -25.97
CA GLY A 84 -0.18 29.64 -25.35
C GLY A 84 -1.38 29.49 -24.41
N ASN A 85 -1.79 28.26 -24.08
CA ASN A 85 -2.98 27.99 -23.26
C ASN A 85 -2.62 27.98 -21.76
N ASN A 86 -2.30 29.14 -21.18
CA ASN A 86 -1.84 29.25 -19.79
C ASN A 86 -2.81 28.61 -18.77
N GLU A 87 -4.12 28.85 -18.90
CA GLU A 87 -5.15 28.27 -18.02
C GLU A 87 -5.10 26.72 -18.00
N LYS A 88 -4.93 26.09 -19.17
CA LYS A 88 -4.80 24.63 -19.28
C LYS A 88 -3.42 24.12 -18.86
N CYS A 89 -2.36 24.91 -19.03
CA CYS A 89 -1.04 24.59 -18.48
C CYS A 89 -1.12 24.49 -16.95
N GLU A 90 -1.83 25.42 -16.30
CA GLU A 90 -2.09 25.41 -14.87
C GLU A 90 -3.02 24.26 -14.45
N GLU A 91 -4.10 23.98 -15.18
CA GLU A 91 -4.96 22.81 -14.91
C GLU A 91 -4.15 21.50 -14.94
N VAL A 92 -3.29 21.32 -15.94
CA VAL A 92 -2.43 20.13 -16.09
C VAL A 92 -1.41 20.03 -14.95
N PHE A 93 -0.75 21.12 -14.57
CA PHE A 93 0.14 21.12 -13.40
C PHE A 93 -0.63 20.79 -12.12
N ASP A 94 -1.77 21.43 -11.87
CA ASP A 94 -2.52 21.29 -10.63
C ASP A 94 -3.18 19.90 -10.50
N ARG A 95 -3.57 19.28 -11.62
CA ARG A 95 -3.94 17.87 -11.71
C ARG A 95 -2.75 16.95 -11.44
N GLY A 96 -1.59 17.22 -12.03
CA GLY A 96 -0.37 16.44 -11.81
C GLY A 96 0.13 16.50 -10.36
N LEU A 97 0.03 17.65 -9.71
CA LEU A 97 0.43 17.84 -8.31
C LEU A 97 -0.57 17.23 -7.32
N LYS A 98 -1.86 17.12 -7.67
CA LYS A 98 -2.83 16.29 -6.93
C LYS A 98 -2.55 14.80 -7.13
N ALA A 99 -2.09 14.40 -8.31
CA ALA A 99 -1.82 13.01 -8.66
C ALA A 99 -0.50 12.47 -8.07
N ILE A 100 0.57 13.27 -8.00
CA ILE A 100 1.87 12.91 -7.41
C ILE A 100 2.46 14.07 -6.57
N PRO A 101 1.89 14.38 -5.39
CA PRO A 101 2.28 15.53 -4.58
C PRO A 101 3.71 15.47 -4.03
N LEU A 102 4.36 14.30 -4.04
CA LEU A 102 5.73 14.10 -3.57
C LEU A 102 6.79 14.24 -4.67
N SER A 103 6.41 14.56 -5.92
CA SER A 103 7.37 14.81 -6.99
C SER A 103 8.02 16.19 -6.87
N VAL A 104 9.18 16.24 -6.20
CA VAL A 104 10.05 17.42 -6.08
C VAL A 104 10.32 18.07 -7.45
N ASP A 105 10.61 17.26 -8.48
CA ASP A 105 10.83 17.75 -9.84
C ASP A 105 9.59 18.37 -10.48
N LEU A 106 8.39 17.81 -10.26
CA LEU A 106 7.14 18.42 -10.77
C LEU A 106 6.81 19.74 -10.08
N TRP A 107 7.03 19.83 -8.76
CA TRP A 107 6.95 21.10 -8.02
C TRP A 107 7.93 22.13 -8.57
N LEU A 108 9.18 21.77 -8.82
CA LEU A 108 10.17 22.68 -9.40
C LEU A 108 9.76 23.18 -10.80
N HIS A 109 9.17 22.32 -11.64
CA HIS A 109 8.64 22.73 -12.93
C HIS A 109 7.44 23.68 -12.81
N TYR A 110 6.50 23.40 -11.91
CA TYR A 110 5.35 24.29 -11.64
C TYR A 110 5.77 25.63 -11.03
N LEU A 111 6.70 25.65 -10.07
CA LEU A 111 7.22 26.87 -9.45
C LEU A 111 8.00 27.73 -10.45
N ASN A 112 8.75 27.11 -11.36
CA ASN A 112 9.39 27.83 -12.47
C ASN A 112 8.38 28.35 -13.49
N TYR A 113 7.27 27.64 -13.75
CA TYR A 113 6.15 28.19 -14.52
C TYR A 113 5.56 29.43 -13.81
N CYS A 114 5.27 29.33 -12.51
CA CYS A 114 4.72 30.43 -11.71
C CYS A 114 5.65 31.65 -11.69
N LYS A 115 6.98 31.45 -11.56
CA LYS A 115 7.98 32.53 -11.70
C LYS A 115 7.93 33.24 -13.07
N THR A 116 7.45 32.58 -14.13
CA THR A 116 7.33 33.19 -15.48
C THR A 116 5.98 33.83 -15.79
N VAL A 117 4.92 33.51 -15.03
CA VAL A 117 3.54 33.99 -15.29
C VAL A 117 3.04 34.94 -14.20
N TYR A 118 3.42 34.68 -12.94
CA TYR A 118 3.03 35.44 -11.76
C TYR A 118 4.22 36.19 -11.14
N ALA A 119 5.15 36.67 -11.99
CA ALA A 119 6.38 37.36 -11.56
C ALA A 119 6.10 38.56 -10.64
N ASP A 120 5.06 39.34 -10.94
CA ASP A 120 4.66 40.53 -10.17
C ASP A 120 3.84 40.19 -8.90
N ASN A 121 3.42 38.92 -8.71
CA ASN A 121 2.59 38.49 -7.59
C ASN A 121 3.38 37.60 -6.62
N GLU A 122 4.20 38.25 -5.79
CA GLU A 122 5.00 37.55 -4.78
C GLU A 122 4.17 36.75 -3.78
N GLU A 123 2.98 37.22 -3.41
CA GLU A 123 2.14 36.54 -2.41
C GLU A 123 1.64 35.21 -2.94
N HIS A 124 1.15 35.17 -4.19
CA HIS A 124 0.79 33.93 -4.87
C HIS A 124 2.00 33.00 -4.99
N LEU A 125 3.15 33.50 -5.44
CA LEU A 125 4.35 32.66 -5.63
C LEU A 125 4.84 32.07 -4.30
N ARG A 126 4.83 32.85 -3.22
CA ARG A 126 5.13 32.39 -1.86
C ARG A 126 4.13 31.34 -1.35
N ALA A 127 2.85 31.51 -1.65
CA ALA A 127 1.82 30.53 -1.32
C ALA A 127 2.05 29.19 -2.06
N GLN A 128 2.47 29.20 -3.33
CA GLN A 128 2.84 27.96 -4.03
C GLN A 128 4.13 27.33 -3.47
N PHE A 129 5.11 28.13 -3.02
CA PHE A 129 6.31 27.62 -2.34
C PHE A 129 5.97 26.94 -1.00
N GLU A 130 5.21 27.57 -0.11
CA GLU A 130 4.77 26.93 1.15
C GLU A 130 3.89 25.70 0.89
N ARG A 131 3.05 25.72 -0.17
CA ARG A 131 2.27 24.56 -0.61
C ARG A 131 3.17 23.40 -1.04
N ALA A 132 4.26 23.66 -1.76
CA ALA A 132 5.25 22.67 -2.16
C ALA A 132 6.01 22.09 -0.95
N ILE A 133 6.48 22.96 -0.04
CA ILE A 133 7.16 22.55 1.20
C ILE A 133 6.22 21.70 2.09
N LYS A 134 4.93 22.05 2.19
CA LYS A 134 3.94 21.25 2.92
C LYS A 134 3.66 19.89 2.24
N ALA A 135 3.77 19.79 0.92
CA ALA A 135 3.51 18.56 0.18
C ALA A 135 4.70 17.59 0.12
N CYS A 136 5.93 18.11 0.02
CA CYS A 136 7.13 17.27 -0.16
C CYS A 136 8.42 17.79 0.52
N GLY A 137 8.37 18.82 1.36
CA GLY A 137 9.53 19.31 2.10
C GLY A 137 10.13 18.28 3.08
N LEU A 138 9.35 17.29 3.53
CA LEU A 138 9.81 16.14 4.33
C LEU A 138 10.48 15.03 3.51
N GLU A 139 10.55 15.14 2.17
CA GLU A 139 11.30 14.18 1.34
C GLU A 139 12.81 14.37 1.57
N PHE A 140 13.51 13.27 1.82
CA PHE A 140 14.95 13.19 2.04
C PHE A 140 15.77 13.80 0.90
N ARG A 141 15.26 13.77 -0.34
CA ARG A 141 15.92 14.33 -1.55
C ARG A 141 15.24 15.64 -2.03
N SER A 142 14.63 16.39 -1.10
CA SER A 142 13.93 17.66 -1.37
C SER A 142 14.84 18.89 -1.47
N ASP A 143 16.17 18.74 -1.32
CA ASP A 143 17.16 19.81 -1.18
C ASP A 143 17.00 20.93 -2.22
N ARG A 144 16.86 20.56 -3.50
CA ARG A 144 16.65 21.47 -4.64
C ARG A 144 15.39 22.34 -4.52
N LEU A 145 14.37 21.91 -3.79
CA LEU A 145 13.15 22.69 -3.53
C LEU A 145 13.40 23.76 -2.47
N TRP A 146 14.06 23.38 -1.37
CA TRP A 146 14.47 24.31 -0.32
C TRP A 146 15.43 25.37 -0.86
N GLU A 147 16.45 24.97 -1.63
CA GLU A 147 17.36 25.85 -2.34
C GLU A 147 16.64 26.84 -3.28
N SER A 148 15.66 26.37 -4.06
CA SER A 148 14.89 27.20 -5.00
C SER A 148 14.01 28.26 -4.30
N TYR A 149 13.51 27.94 -3.10
CA TYR A 149 12.73 28.86 -2.26
C TYR A 149 13.62 29.85 -1.52
N ILE A 150 14.69 29.38 -0.86
CA ILE A 150 15.69 30.22 -0.18
C ILE A 150 16.32 31.21 -1.17
N LYS A 151 16.69 30.76 -2.37
CA LYS A 151 17.22 31.63 -3.43
C LYS A 151 16.22 32.73 -3.80
N TRP A 152 14.93 32.41 -3.93
CA TRP A 152 13.91 33.39 -4.29
C TRP A 152 13.68 34.44 -3.19
N GLU A 153 13.65 34.04 -1.92
CA GLU A 153 13.55 35.02 -0.81
C GLU A 153 14.86 35.82 -0.63
N THR A 154 16.01 35.27 -1.07
CA THR A 154 17.31 35.97 -1.15
C THR A 154 17.33 37.02 -2.27
N GLU A 155 16.83 36.68 -3.46
CA GLU A 155 16.63 37.63 -4.58
C GLU A 155 15.75 38.81 -4.14
N GLY A 156 14.70 38.53 -3.37
CA GLY A 156 13.83 39.54 -2.74
C GLY A 156 14.34 40.17 -1.44
N LYS A 157 15.56 39.83 -0.97
CA LYS A 157 16.23 40.37 0.23
C LYS A 157 15.46 40.22 1.56
N ARG A 158 14.57 39.23 1.69
CA ARG A 158 13.71 39.06 2.87
C ARG A 158 14.37 38.18 3.94
N LEU A 159 15.41 38.74 4.55
CA LEU A 159 16.32 38.06 5.49
C LEU A 159 15.60 37.33 6.65
N THR A 160 14.60 37.93 7.29
CA THR A 160 13.78 37.29 8.36
C THR A 160 12.90 36.13 7.89
N ARG A 161 12.65 35.99 6.57
CA ARG A 161 11.99 34.79 6.00
C ARG A 161 13.01 33.71 5.68
N ILE A 162 14.20 34.08 5.22
CA ILE A 162 15.29 33.14 4.92
C ILE A 162 15.71 32.36 6.18
N THR A 163 15.87 33.03 7.32
CA THR A 163 16.13 32.35 8.61
C THR A 163 14.98 31.43 9.03
N ALA A 164 13.73 31.86 8.89
CA ALA A 164 12.57 31.01 9.18
C ALA A 164 12.48 29.78 8.26
N LEU A 165 13.00 29.85 7.02
CA LEU A 165 13.16 28.69 6.14
C LEU A 165 14.32 27.79 6.58
N TYR A 166 15.46 28.36 6.98
CA TYR A 166 16.57 27.58 7.55
C TYR A 166 16.16 26.89 8.86
N ASP A 167 15.35 27.50 9.73
CA ASP A 167 14.89 26.87 10.96
C ASP A 167 13.99 25.65 10.69
N LYS A 168 13.15 25.68 9.63
CA LYS A 168 12.42 24.50 9.14
C LYS A 168 13.37 23.45 8.55
N LEU A 169 14.31 23.87 7.70
CA LEU A 169 15.22 23.00 6.96
C LEU A 169 16.22 22.28 7.87
N LEU A 170 16.83 22.97 8.84
CA LEU A 170 17.81 22.40 9.76
C LEU A 170 17.19 21.40 10.75
N ALA A 171 15.87 21.42 10.94
CA ALA A 171 15.10 20.40 11.66
C ALA A 171 14.65 19.22 10.78
N THR A 172 14.84 19.30 9.46
CA THR A 172 14.38 18.30 8.49
C THR A 172 15.54 17.43 7.99
N PRO A 173 15.47 16.09 8.10
CA PRO A 173 16.55 15.23 7.63
C PRO A 173 16.50 15.09 6.09
N THR A 174 17.42 15.76 5.40
CA THR A 174 17.62 15.67 3.95
C THR A 174 19.02 15.16 3.59
N GLN A 175 19.28 14.90 2.31
CA GLN A 175 20.56 14.40 1.80
C GLN A 175 21.67 15.46 1.91
N GLY A 176 21.37 16.74 1.66
CA GLY A 176 22.29 17.87 1.71
C GLY A 176 22.45 18.53 3.09
N TYR A 177 22.05 17.85 4.17
CA TYR A 177 21.93 18.44 5.52
C TYR A 177 23.16 19.25 5.98
N THR A 178 24.39 18.80 5.71
CA THR A 178 25.62 19.54 6.06
C THR A 178 25.71 20.87 5.32
N THR A 179 25.54 20.85 4.00
CA THR A 179 25.60 22.03 3.14
C THR A 179 24.52 23.05 3.51
N HIS A 180 23.34 22.60 3.94
CA HIS A 180 22.30 23.51 4.45
C HIS A 180 22.68 24.21 5.74
N PHE A 181 23.49 23.57 6.60
CA PHE A 181 24.04 24.19 7.81
C PHE A 181 25.22 25.12 7.51
N ASP A 182 26.09 24.76 6.57
CA ASP A 182 27.19 25.62 6.09
C ASP A 182 26.63 26.92 5.46
N ASN A 183 25.64 26.79 4.56
CA ASN A 183 24.93 27.92 3.94
C ASN A 183 24.21 28.81 4.99
N PHE A 184 23.65 28.21 6.05
CA PHE A 184 23.08 28.97 7.17
C PHE A 184 24.15 29.74 7.96
N GLN A 185 25.32 29.13 8.21
CA GLN A 185 26.43 29.83 8.85
C GLN A 185 26.92 31.02 8.00
N GLU A 186 27.01 30.86 6.68
CA GLU A 186 27.32 31.96 5.75
C GLU A 186 26.25 33.06 5.81
N HIS A 187 24.96 32.69 5.80
CA HIS A 187 23.85 33.64 5.89
C HIS A 187 23.89 34.48 7.18
N VAL A 188 24.14 33.86 8.35
CA VAL A 188 24.23 34.58 9.64
C VAL A 188 25.50 35.44 9.74
N THR A 189 26.60 35.02 9.09
CA THR A 189 27.86 35.77 9.09
C THR A 189 27.80 36.98 8.17
N SER A 190 27.22 36.82 6.97
CA SER A 190 27.21 37.84 5.91
C SER A 190 26.17 38.94 6.12
N ASN A 191 25.21 38.75 7.04
CA ASN A 191 24.12 39.70 7.30
C ASN A 191 24.18 40.30 8.72
N PRO A 192 23.57 41.48 8.97
CA PRO A 192 23.45 42.04 10.32
C PRO A 192 22.45 41.25 11.20
N PRO A 193 22.80 40.87 12.44
CA PRO A 193 21.90 40.13 13.36
C PRO A 193 20.51 40.76 13.57
N GLN A 194 20.42 42.09 13.52
CA GLN A 194 19.16 42.85 13.66
C GLN A 194 18.18 42.67 12.49
N THR A 195 18.65 42.17 11.34
CA THR A 195 17.85 42.05 10.10
C THR A 195 17.45 40.61 9.78
N ILE A 196 18.05 39.63 10.45
CA ILE A 196 17.84 38.19 10.20
C ILE A 196 16.83 37.55 11.18
N LEU A 197 16.47 38.22 12.28
CA LEU A 197 15.49 37.73 13.25
C LEU A 197 14.30 38.72 13.40
N PRO A 198 13.12 38.24 13.83
CA PRO A 198 12.07 39.09 14.40
C PRO A 198 12.61 39.95 15.56
N VAL A 199 11.97 41.09 15.81
CA VAL A 199 12.41 42.05 16.84
C VAL A 199 12.41 41.40 18.23
N ASP A 200 11.39 40.61 18.56
CA ASP A 200 11.26 39.95 19.86
C ASP A 200 12.35 38.88 20.05
N ASP A 201 12.48 37.93 19.11
CA ASP A 201 13.57 36.94 19.06
C ASP A 201 14.95 37.58 19.19
N PHE A 202 15.19 38.70 18.49
CA PHE A 202 16.44 39.44 18.55
C PHE A 202 16.68 40.02 19.95
N LEU A 203 15.66 40.63 20.57
CA LEU A 203 15.75 41.17 21.93
C LEU A 203 15.96 40.07 22.98
N GLU A 204 15.40 38.88 22.79
CA GLU A 204 15.64 37.71 23.65
C GLU A 204 17.09 37.22 23.55
N VAL A 205 17.58 36.96 22.33
CA VAL A 205 18.97 36.53 22.08
C VAL A 205 19.97 37.59 22.56
N ARG A 206 19.65 38.88 22.39
CA ARG A 206 20.45 39.99 22.94
C ARG A 206 20.46 40.01 24.48
N ARG A 207 19.32 39.73 25.12
CA ARG A 207 19.22 39.62 26.59
C ARG A 207 20.11 38.49 27.11
N GLU A 208 20.10 37.33 26.45
CA GLU A 208 20.99 36.21 26.78
C GLU A 208 22.47 36.57 26.59
N VAL A 209 22.85 37.16 25.46
CA VAL A 209 24.24 37.53 25.16
C VAL A 209 24.76 38.59 26.14
N LEU A 210 23.97 39.61 26.46
CA LEU A 210 24.33 40.60 27.47
C LEU A 210 24.42 40.02 28.88
N GLN A 211 23.66 38.97 29.20
CA GLN A 211 23.79 38.25 30.48
C GLN A 211 25.09 37.42 30.53
N ILE A 212 25.47 36.79 29.41
CA ILE A 212 26.73 36.03 29.29
C ILE A 212 27.94 36.98 29.37
N LEU A 213 27.95 38.07 28.60
CA LEU A 213 29.04 39.06 28.62
C LEU A 213 29.21 39.66 30.02
N LYS A 214 28.12 39.97 30.74
CA LYS A 214 28.15 40.44 32.13
C LYS A 214 28.72 39.44 33.14
N GLN A 215 28.75 38.13 32.82
CA GLN A 215 29.44 37.15 33.66
C GLN A 215 30.96 37.20 33.45
N TYR A 216 31.42 37.47 32.23
CA TYR A 216 32.83 37.67 31.90
C TYR A 216 33.38 39.03 32.35
N ASP A 217 32.55 40.09 32.39
CA ASP A 217 32.90 41.40 32.96
C ASP A 217 33.15 41.38 34.48
N THR A 218 32.88 40.27 35.18
CA THR A 218 33.13 40.15 36.63
C THR A 218 34.64 39.95 36.88
N PRO A 219 35.36 40.89 37.52
CA PRO A 219 36.80 40.71 37.74
C PRO A 219 37.07 39.54 38.67
N ALA A 220 38.03 38.68 38.31
CA ALA A 220 38.58 37.69 39.24
C ALA A 220 39.14 38.43 40.48
N ALA A 221 38.83 37.93 41.68
CA ALA A 221 39.01 38.67 42.91
C ALA A 221 40.46 39.16 43.12
N THR A 222 40.65 40.48 43.17
CA THR A 222 41.91 41.09 43.61
C THR A 222 42.21 40.69 45.06
N THR A 223 43.33 40.03 45.26
CA THR A 223 43.91 39.83 46.59
C THR A 223 44.24 41.19 47.23
N PRO A 224 43.79 41.47 48.45
CA PRO A 224 44.11 42.74 49.12
C PRO A 224 45.55 42.72 49.64
N THR A 225 46.34 43.70 49.22
CA THR A 225 47.57 44.12 49.89
C THR A 225 47.53 45.63 50.02
N GLU A 226 47.27 46.11 51.23
CA GLU A 226 47.41 47.52 51.60
C GLU A 226 48.90 47.86 51.72
N ASP A 227 49.36 48.93 51.08
CA ASP A 227 50.16 49.97 51.73
C ASP A 227 50.36 51.21 50.83
N ALA A 228 50.79 52.32 51.42
CA ALA A 228 50.63 53.68 50.89
C ALA A 228 51.95 54.35 50.38
N PRO A 229 51.88 55.42 49.55
CA PRO A 229 53.03 56.13 48.93
C PRO A 229 53.71 57.12 49.95
N PRO A 230 54.79 57.90 49.64
CA PRO A 230 55.15 58.50 48.32
C PRO A 230 56.63 58.79 47.97
N GLY A 231 56.86 59.34 46.75
CA GLY A 231 57.96 60.30 46.51
C GLY A 231 58.72 60.21 45.18
N ALA A 232 58.31 61.00 44.16
CA ALA A 232 59.16 61.58 43.11
C ALA A 232 58.34 62.62 42.30
N GLU A 233 58.95 63.71 41.84
CA GLU A 233 58.28 64.82 41.14
C GLU A 233 58.75 64.97 39.68
N SER A 234 57.92 65.61 38.84
CA SER A 234 58.18 66.05 37.44
C SER A 234 58.39 64.92 36.40
N GLU A 235 58.09 65.10 35.11
CA GLU A 235 57.76 66.32 34.33
C GLU A 235 56.39 66.24 33.62
N GLU A 236 55.73 67.38 33.41
CA GLU A 236 54.59 67.51 32.48
C GLU A 236 55.02 68.06 31.12
N GLN A 237 54.75 67.34 30.03
CA GLN A 237 54.56 67.92 28.68
C GLN A 237 54.02 66.90 27.66
N PRO A 238 53.26 67.34 26.64
CA PRO A 238 51.90 67.84 26.83
C PRO A 238 50.86 66.91 26.15
N ALA A 239 49.57 67.19 26.39
CA ALA A 239 48.47 66.36 25.89
C ALA A 239 48.49 66.16 24.36
N LYS A 240 48.43 64.89 23.93
CA LYS A 240 47.90 64.50 22.63
C LYS A 240 46.51 63.92 22.82
N GLU A 241 45.50 64.79 22.69
CA GLU A 241 44.12 64.35 22.58
C GLU A 241 43.94 63.50 21.31
N LYS A 242 43.85 62.18 21.49
CA LYS A 242 43.16 61.27 20.58
C LYS A 242 42.26 60.39 21.43
N GLY A 243 40.94 60.60 21.33
CA GLY A 243 39.98 60.06 22.29
C GLY A 243 39.86 58.52 22.21
N PRO A 244 40.13 57.78 23.31
CA PRO A 244 40.04 56.31 23.31
C PRO A 244 38.60 55.78 23.39
N ALA A 245 37.60 56.66 23.58
CA ALA A 245 36.22 56.28 23.81
C ALA A 245 35.53 55.67 22.58
N PHE A 246 35.85 56.13 21.37
CA PHE A 246 35.16 55.68 20.14
C PHE A 246 35.57 54.27 19.73
N ASP A 247 36.86 53.95 19.78
CA ASP A 247 37.37 52.60 19.50
C ASP A 247 36.82 51.60 20.54
N SER A 248 36.83 51.95 21.84
CA SER A 248 36.28 51.07 22.89
C SER A 248 34.79 50.76 22.70
N ILE A 249 33.98 51.72 22.24
CA ILE A 249 32.56 51.50 21.94
C ILE A 249 32.40 50.67 20.66
N THR A 250 33.21 50.92 19.63
CA THR A 250 33.16 50.18 18.35
C THR A 250 33.54 48.72 18.56
N THR A 251 34.66 48.44 19.22
CA THR A 251 35.10 47.07 19.58
C THR A 251 34.02 46.34 20.38
N ARG A 252 33.42 46.98 21.40
CA ARG A 252 32.32 46.37 22.18
C ARG A 252 31.07 46.09 21.37
N MET A 253 30.75 46.90 20.36
CA MET A 253 29.61 46.66 19.48
C MET A 253 29.91 45.54 18.46
N GLU A 254 31.16 45.39 18.02
CA GLU A 254 31.61 44.25 17.21
C GLU A 254 31.66 42.95 18.02
N GLU A 255 32.14 42.98 19.26
CA GLU A 255 32.09 41.88 20.24
C GLU A 255 30.64 41.44 20.51
N GLU A 256 29.72 42.36 20.79
CA GLU A 256 28.29 42.06 20.93
C GLU A 256 27.71 41.45 19.65
N THR A 257 28.05 42.00 18.47
CA THR A 257 27.59 41.49 17.16
C THR A 257 28.13 40.09 16.87
N SER A 258 29.38 39.80 17.26
CA SER A 258 30.01 38.49 17.12
C SER A 258 29.37 37.46 18.05
N ALA A 259 29.21 37.80 19.33
CA ALA A 259 28.56 36.94 20.32
C ALA A 259 27.07 36.67 19.97
N LEU A 260 26.35 37.64 19.39
CA LEU A 260 25.02 37.45 18.81
C LEU A 260 25.02 36.41 17.68
N ARG A 261 25.94 36.53 16.71
CA ARG A 261 26.09 35.55 15.62
C ARG A 261 26.40 34.16 16.14
N GLU A 262 27.37 34.03 17.06
CA GLU A 262 27.71 32.74 17.66
C GLU A 262 26.54 32.15 18.44
N ARG A 263 25.78 32.94 19.21
CA ARG A 263 24.60 32.45 19.95
C ARG A 263 23.51 31.91 19.03
N ILE A 264 23.25 32.60 17.91
CA ILE A 264 22.30 32.16 16.87
C ILE A 264 22.76 30.83 16.26
N ILE A 265 24.02 30.76 15.81
CA ILE A 265 24.61 29.53 15.22
C ILE A 265 24.61 28.39 16.23
N SER A 266 25.02 28.63 17.48
CA SER A 266 25.08 27.63 18.57
C SER A 266 23.71 27.05 18.90
N THR A 267 22.66 27.88 18.90
CA THR A 267 21.28 27.41 19.12
C THR A 267 20.80 26.53 17.98
N ARG A 268 20.98 26.95 16.72
CA ARG A 268 20.61 26.14 15.55
C ARG A 268 21.48 24.89 15.39
N ARG A 269 22.75 24.91 15.82
CA ARG A 269 23.66 23.74 15.85
C ARG A 269 23.14 22.62 16.76
N LYS A 270 22.42 22.94 17.85
CA LYS A 270 21.77 21.94 18.72
C LYS A 270 20.65 21.20 17.98
N ILE A 271 19.80 21.93 17.26
CA ILE A 271 18.74 21.36 16.41
C ILE A 271 19.37 20.50 15.32
N HIS A 272 20.32 21.06 14.58
CA HIS A 272 21.02 20.37 13.50
C HIS A 272 21.69 19.07 13.98
N LYS A 273 22.28 19.02 15.18
CA LYS A 273 22.85 17.78 15.75
C LYS A 273 21.83 16.63 15.90
N VAL A 274 20.56 16.94 16.18
CA VAL A 274 19.48 15.92 16.19
C VAL A 274 19.21 15.45 14.77
N THR A 275 19.18 16.36 13.80
CA THR A 275 19.02 16.06 12.37
C THR A 275 20.16 15.20 11.82
N ILE A 276 21.42 15.45 12.19
CA ILE A 276 22.57 14.58 11.83
C ILE A 276 22.32 13.14 12.29
N ALA A 277 21.91 12.93 13.55
CA ALA A 277 21.61 11.60 14.06
C ALA A 277 20.40 10.96 13.36
N ALA A 278 19.37 11.76 13.04
CA ALA A 278 18.20 11.30 12.31
C ALA A 278 18.52 10.89 10.86
N VAL A 279 19.43 11.60 10.18
CA VAL A 279 19.95 11.24 8.84
C VAL A 279 20.81 9.98 8.94
N ALA A 280 21.76 9.91 9.88
CA ALA A 280 22.65 8.75 10.03
C ALA A 280 21.89 7.43 10.25
N ALA A 281 20.80 7.46 11.04
CA ALA A 281 19.93 6.30 11.24
C ALA A 281 19.14 5.86 9.99
N ARG A 282 19.00 6.75 8.98
CA ARG A 282 18.19 6.54 7.76
C ARG A 282 19.03 6.34 6.50
N TRP A 283 20.29 6.76 6.53
CA TRP A 283 21.19 6.79 5.37
C TRP A 283 21.24 5.48 4.59
N ASN A 284 21.47 4.35 5.28
CA ASN A 284 21.59 3.04 4.64
C ASN A 284 20.32 2.63 3.87
N TYR A 285 19.14 3.01 4.37
CA TYR A 285 17.87 2.74 3.71
C TYR A 285 17.66 3.65 2.50
N GLU A 286 18.00 4.94 2.62
CA GLU A 286 17.91 5.93 1.53
C GLU A 286 18.90 5.62 0.40
N GLU A 287 20.11 5.18 0.70
CA GLU A 287 21.10 4.70 -0.27
C GLU A 287 20.64 3.41 -0.96
N GLY A 288 19.94 2.52 -0.24
CA GLY A 288 19.30 1.33 -0.79
C GLY A 288 18.21 1.63 -1.84
N ILE A 289 17.63 2.84 -1.86
CA ILE A 289 16.62 3.27 -2.83
C ILE A 289 17.32 3.76 -4.11
N LYS A 290 17.65 2.80 -4.99
CA LYS A 290 18.20 3.09 -6.33
C LYS A 290 17.21 3.79 -7.26
N ARG A 291 15.90 3.49 -7.14
CA ARG A 291 14.84 4.05 -7.99
C ARG A 291 13.68 4.62 -7.16
N PRO A 292 13.71 5.91 -6.78
CA PRO A 292 12.66 6.55 -5.98
C PRO A 292 11.40 6.93 -6.79
N TYR A 293 11.45 6.85 -8.13
CA TYR A 293 10.34 7.22 -9.01
C TYR A 293 9.60 6.00 -9.59
N PHE A 294 8.34 6.19 -9.96
CA PHE A 294 7.52 5.17 -10.60
C PHE A 294 8.07 4.75 -11.98
N HIS A 295 8.15 3.44 -12.23
CA HIS A 295 8.35 2.88 -13.56
C HIS A 295 7.75 1.47 -13.62
N VAL A 296 7.06 1.16 -14.72
CA VAL A 296 6.39 -0.14 -14.98
C VAL A 296 7.34 -1.35 -14.93
N LYS A 297 8.65 -1.19 -15.18
CA LYS A 297 9.63 -2.27 -14.99
C LYS A 297 9.69 -2.69 -13.52
N PRO A 298 9.56 -4.00 -13.17
CA PRO A 298 9.68 -4.48 -11.80
C PRO A 298 10.94 -3.99 -11.06
N LEU A 299 10.81 -3.79 -9.75
CA LEU A 299 11.91 -3.55 -8.83
C LEU A 299 12.63 -4.86 -8.47
N GLU A 300 13.91 -4.74 -8.15
CA GLU A 300 14.72 -5.85 -7.62
C GLU A 300 14.20 -6.28 -6.23
N ARG A 301 14.26 -7.58 -5.92
CA ARG A 301 13.81 -8.12 -4.61
C ARG A 301 14.52 -7.47 -3.42
N CYS A 302 15.78 -7.07 -3.57
CA CYS A 302 16.53 -6.33 -2.54
C CYS A 302 15.97 -4.93 -2.28
N GLN A 303 15.55 -4.19 -3.33
CA GLN A 303 14.91 -2.88 -3.17
C GLN A 303 13.53 -3.01 -2.51
N LEU A 304 12.76 -4.04 -2.88
CA LEU A 304 11.49 -4.34 -2.21
C LEU A 304 11.68 -4.75 -0.74
N LYS A 305 12.79 -5.42 -0.39
CA LYS A 305 13.13 -5.73 1.00
C LYS A 305 13.50 -4.46 1.76
N ASN A 306 14.38 -3.62 1.21
CA ASN A 306 14.80 -2.34 1.78
C ASN A 306 13.61 -1.42 2.09
N TRP A 307 12.65 -1.31 1.17
CA TRP A 307 11.40 -0.55 1.42
C TRP A 307 10.59 -1.10 2.59
N LYS A 308 10.54 -2.43 2.80
CA LYS A 308 9.83 -3.02 3.95
C LYS A 308 10.56 -2.69 5.25
N GLU A 309 11.86 -2.96 5.31
CA GLU A 309 12.70 -2.73 6.48
C GLU A 309 12.72 -1.24 6.89
N TYR A 310 12.73 -0.32 5.93
CA TYR A 310 12.65 1.12 6.22
C TYR A 310 11.26 1.56 6.71
N LEU A 311 10.17 1.01 6.14
CA LEU A 311 8.82 1.27 6.62
C LEU A 311 8.60 0.73 8.04
N ASP A 312 9.13 -0.45 8.35
CA ASP A 312 9.14 -0.98 9.73
C ASP A 312 9.90 -0.05 10.67
N PHE A 313 11.12 0.36 10.30
CA PHE A 313 11.93 1.28 11.10
C PHE A 313 11.21 2.61 11.42
N GLU A 314 10.68 3.36 10.45
CA GLU A 314 9.97 4.61 10.77
C GLU A 314 8.69 4.33 11.59
N THR A 315 8.01 3.19 11.39
CA THR A 315 6.84 2.81 12.20
C THR A 315 7.22 2.60 13.67
N GLU A 316 8.38 1.99 13.95
CA GLU A 316 8.94 1.86 15.31
C GLU A 316 9.37 3.23 15.90
N GLN A 317 9.72 4.22 15.07
CA GLN A 317 10.01 5.59 15.53
C GLN A 317 8.74 6.41 15.86
N GLY A 318 7.54 5.96 15.47
CA GLY A 318 6.25 6.53 15.88
C GLY A 318 5.88 7.92 15.35
N ASN A 319 6.69 8.53 14.46
CA ASN A 319 6.39 9.86 13.91
C ASN A 319 5.38 9.78 12.74
N GLN A 320 4.10 10.04 13.03
CA GLN A 320 2.98 9.89 12.08
C GLN A 320 3.20 10.58 10.73
N ASP A 321 3.57 11.87 10.71
CA ASP A 321 3.78 12.62 9.45
C ASP A 321 4.90 12.02 8.61
N ARG A 322 6.00 11.59 9.25
CA ARG A 322 7.11 10.91 8.56
C ARG A 322 6.73 9.54 8.03
N ILE A 323 5.97 8.75 8.80
CA ILE A 323 5.52 7.42 8.39
C ILE A 323 4.56 7.53 7.19
N ILE A 324 3.58 8.43 7.26
CA ILE A 324 2.65 8.73 6.15
C ILE A 324 3.42 9.19 4.91
N THR A 325 4.38 10.11 5.07
CA THR A 325 5.26 10.57 3.98
C THR A 325 6.04 9.41 3.37
N LEU A 326 6.62 8.52 4.18
CA LEU A 326 7.39 7.38 3.68
C LEU A 326 6.50 6.35 2.96
N TYR A 327 5.29 6.07 3.47
CA TYR A 327 4.34 5.20 2.77
C TYR A 327 3.98 5.76 1.40
N GLU A 328 3.63 7.04 1.29
CA GLU A 328 3.26 7.65 -0.01
C GLU A 328 4.45 7.67 -0.99
N ARG A 329 5.69 7.94 -0.52
CA ARG A 329 6.93 7.76 -1.31
C ARG A 329 7.08 6.32 -1.80
N CYS A 330 6.90 5.35 -0.90
CA CYS A 330 6.99 3.94 -1.23
C CYS A 330 5.94 3.55 -2.28
N LEU A 331 4.70 4.03 -2.14
CA LEU A 331 3.63 3.78 -3.09
C LEU A 331 3.88 4.40 -4.47
N ILE A 332 4.64 5.48 -4.58
CA ILE A 332 5.10 6.00 -5.88
C ILE A 332 6.06 5.00 -6.55
N ALA A 333 7.14 4.60 -5.88
CA ALA A 333 8.13 3.68 -6.45
C ALA A 333 7.56 2.26 -6.68
N CYS A 334 6.68 1.81 -5.78
CA CYS A 334 6.14 0.45 -5.66
C CYS A 334 4.65 0.33 -6.05
N ALA A 335 4.08 1.26 -6.83
CA ALA A 335 2.64 1.31 -7.10
C ALA A 335 2.03 -0.02 -7.60
N LEU A 336 2.79 -0.81 -8.36
CA LEU A 336 2.34 -2.11 -8.92
C LEU A 336 2.40 -3.29 -7.92
N TYR A 337 2.71 -3.06 -6.64
CA TYR A 337 2.83 -4.09 -5.61
C TYR A 337 1.72 -3.97 -4.55
N GLU A 338 0.67 -4.80 -4.66
CA GLU A 338 -0.52 -4.79 -3.79
C GLU A 338 -0.22 -4.89 -2.27
N GLU A 339 0.93 -5.47 -1.92
CA GLU A 339 1.39 -5.64 -0.55
C GLU A 339 1.60 -4.31 0.18
N PHE A 340 2.21 -3.31 -0.47
CA PHE A 340 2.53 -2.02 0.16
C PHE A 340 1.27 -1.18 0.37
N TRP A 341 0.31 -1.23 -0.56
CA TRP A 341 -1.02 -0.61 -0.36
C TRP A 341 -1.74 -1.24 0.83
N THR A 342 -1.77 -2.57 0.89
CA THR A 342 -2.37 -3.32 2.01
C THR A 342 -1.66 -3.00 3.33
N ARG A 343 -0.32 -2.78 3.31
CA ARG A 343 0.45 -2.38 4.50
C ARG A 343 0.11 -0.97 4.97
N PHE A 344 0.00 0.00 4.05
CA PHE A 344 -0.35 1.38 4.39
C PHE A 344 -1.77 1.47 4.97
N ILE A 345 -2.73 0.76 4.36
CA ILE A 345 -4.10 0.69 4.88
C ILE A 345 -4.11 0.17 6.32
N ARG A 346 -3.43 -0.95 6.61
CA ARG A 346 -3.35 -1.49 7.97
C ARG A 346 -2.67 -0.56 8.96
N TYR A 347 -1.68 0.22 8.52
CA TYR A 347 -1.07 1.25 9.36
C TYR A 347 -2.09 2.36 9.69
N LEU A 348 -2.80 2.88 8.69
CA LEU A 348 -3.86 3.88 8.90
C LEU A 348 -5.03 3.35 9.75
N GLU A 349 -5.39 2.06 9.61
CA GLU A 349 -6.38 1.37 10.46
C GLU A 349 -5.89 1.15 11.92
N SER A 350 -4.59 1.29 12.19
CA SER A 350 -4.00 1.17 13.53
C SER A 350 -3.84 2.52 14.25
N ILE A 351 -4.01 3.64 13.55
CA ILE A 351 -3.99 4.98 14.13
C ILE A 351 -5.33 5.19 14.91
N PRO A 352 -5.30 5.70 16.16
CA PRO A 352 -6.53 5.95 16.93
C PRO A 352 -7.40 7.10 16.42
N GLU A 353 -6.83 8.01 15.61
CA GLU A 353 -7.51 9.14 14.97
C GLU A 353 -8.36 8.68 13.77
N ASP A 354 -9.43 9.41 13.42
CA ASP A 354 -10.30 9.00 12.32
C ASP A 354 -9.71 9.27 10.93
N MET A 355 -8.87 8.35 10.47
CA MET A 355 -8.23 8.36 9.15
C MET A 355 -9.16 7.88 8.01
N THR A 356 -10.49 7.85 8.20
CA THR A 356 -11.45 7.29 7.22
C THR A 356 -11.26 7.80 5.80
N ASP A 357 -11.19 9.12 5.61
CA ASP A 357 -11.05 9.69 4.26
C ASP A 357 -9.68 9.44 3.65
N LYS A 358 -8.63 9.30 4.48
CA LYS A 358 -7.30 8.94 3.99
C LYS A 358 -7.22 7.48 3.57
N ILE A 359 -7.83 6.56 4.34
CA ILE A 359 -7.96 5.15 3.97
C ILE A 359 -8.78 5.00 2.68
N ARG A 360 -9.85 5.78 2.53
CA ARG A 360 -10.66 5.84 1.29
C ARG A 360 -9.85 6.31 0.08
N ASP A 361 -9.11 7.42 0.18
CA ASP A 361 -8.18 7.89 -0.86
C ASP A 361 -7.19 6.80 -1.29
N VAL A 362 -6.57 6.12 -0.32
CA VAL A 362 -5.62 5.04 -0.57
C VAL A 362 -6.30 3.85 -1.28
N TYR A 363 -7.50 3.45 -0.87
CA TYR A 363 -8.28 2.41 -1.56
C TYR A 363 -8.71 2.81 -2.97
N GLU A 364 -9.20 4.04 -3.16
CA GLU A 364 -9.65 4.58 -4.45
C GLU A 364 -8.47 4.63 -5.43
N ARG A 365 -7.31 5.20 -5.04
CA ARG A 365 -6.08 5.16 -5.85
C ARG A 365 -5.61 3.74 -6.15
N ALA A 366 -5.59 2.86 -5.15
CA ALA A 366 -5.12 1.49 -5.36
C ALA A 366 -6.01 0.72 -6.34
N CYS A 367 -7.33 0.73 -6.12
CA CYS A 367 -8.29 -0.09 -6.86
C CYS A 367 -8.63 0.49 -8.24
N LEU A 368 -8.92 1.79 -8.32
CA LEU A 368 -9.41 2.43 -9.54
C LEU A 368 -8.29 2.74 -10.54
N ILE A 369 -7.04 2.88 -10.09
CA ILE A 369 -5.90 3.23 -10.94
C ILE A 369 -5.01 2.01 -11.17
N HIS A 370 -4.31 1.55 -10.13
CA HIS A 370 -3.17 0.63 -10.28
C HIS A 370 -3.55 -0.86 -10.29
N HIS A 371 -4.58 -1.26 -9.54
CA HIS A 371 -4.91 -2.67 -9.25
C HIS A 371 -6.31 -3.09 -9.74
N LYS A 372 -6.82 -2.46 -10.82
CA LYS A 372 -8.14 -2.69 -11.45
C LYS A 372 -8.57 -4.17 -11.59
N LYS A 373 -7.62 -5.09 -11.75
CA LYS A 373 -7.83 -6.55 -11.93
C LYS A 373 -7.46 -7.40 -10.69
N LYS A 374 -7.30 -6.81 -9.49
CA LYS A 374 -6.97 -7.52 -8.24
C LYS A 374 -8.18 -7.63 -7.31
N PRO A 375 -8.80 -8.82 -7.16
CA PRO A 375 -10.04 -8.96 -6.41
C PRO A 375 -9.86 -8.81 -4.89
N ASN A 376 -8.74 -9.26 -4.33
CA ASN A 376 -8.52 -9.24 -2.88
C ASN A 376 -8.61 -7.81 -2.29
N LEU A 377 -8.01 -6.82 -2.98
CA LEU A 377 -7.97 -5.44 -2.51
C LEU A 377 -9.35 -4.75 -2.64
N HIS A 378 -10.05 -4.97 -3.76
CA HIS A 378 -11.44 -4.51 -3.94
C HIS A 378 -12.40 -5.16 -2.93
N LEU A 379 -12.20 -6.43 -2.57
CA LEU A 379 -12.98 -7.14 -1.56
C LEU A 379 -12.70 -6.67 -0.12
N GLN A 380 -11.52 -6.06 0.14
CA GLN A 380 -11.22 -5.36 1.39
C GLN A 380 -11.86 -3.97 1.39
N TRP A 381 -11.72 -3.20 0.30
CA TRP A 381 -12.35 -1.88 0.16
C TRP A 381 -13.88 -1.93 0.36
N ALA A 382 -14.55 -2.91 -0.26
CA ALA A 382 -15.98 -3.12 -0.07
C ALA A 382 -16.38 -3.53 1.36
N VAL A 383 -15.46 -4.06 2.18
CA VAL A 383 -15.67 -4.29 3.62
C VAL A 383 -15.45 -3.02 4.43
N PHE A 384 -14.46 -2.20 4.06
CA PHE A 384 -14.21 -0.92 4.70
C PHE A 384 -15.37 0.07 4.51
N GLU A 385 -15.87 0.24 3.29
CA GLU A 385 -17.05 1.09 3.05
C GLU A 385 -18.31 0.50 3.73
N GLU A 386 -18.44 -0.83 3.81
CA GLU A 386 -19.53 -1.49 4.55
C GLU A 386 -19.44 -1.27 6.07
N SER A 387 -18.25 -1.30 6.68
CA SER A 387 -18.08 -1.04 8.13
C SER A 387 -18.25 0.43 8.49
N LYS A 388 -18.03 1.35 7.53
CA LYS A 388 -18.35 2.78 7.60
C LYS A 388 -19.79 3.10 7.14
N GLY A 389 -20.66 2.10 6.96
CA GLY A 389 -22.09 2.27 6.63
C GLY A 389 -22.38 2.74 5.19
N CYS A 390 -21.37 2.87 4.33
CA CYS A 390 -21.47 3.36 2.95
C CYS A 390 -21.87 2.25 1.97
N TYR A 391 -23.02 1.61 2.21
CA TYR A 391 -23.49 0.43 1.46
C TYR A 391 -23.58 0.64 -0.06
N ASP A 392 -23.98 1.82 -0.53
CA ASP A 392 -24.02 2.15 -1.97
C ASP A 392 -22.63 2.16 -2.62
N LYS A 393 -21.62 2.72 -1.93
CA LYS A 393 -20.23 2.66 -2.40
C LYS A 393 -19.80 1.20 -2.49
N ALA A 394 -19.98 0.42 -1.42
CA ALA A 394 -19.64 -1.01 -1.40
C ALA A 394 -20.33 -1.80 -2.54
N ALA A 395 -21.59 -1.50 -2.87
CA ALA A 395 -22.32 -2.15 -3.96
C ALA A 395 -21.74 -1.79 -5.34
N SER A 396 -21.41 -0.51 -5.55
CA SER A 396 -20.78 -0.03 -6.79
C SER A 396 -19.38 -0.62 -7.02
N ILE A 397 -18.58 -0.75 -5.95
CA ILE A 397 -17.23 -1.36 -5.99
C ILE A 397 -17.30 -2.82 -6.44
N LEU A 398 -18.25 -3.59 -5.89
CA LEU A 398 -18.44 -5.00 -6.25
C LEU A 398 -18.99 -5.18 -7.67
N ALA A 399 -19.88 -4.29 -8.12
CA ALA A 399 -20.38 -4.31 -9.50
C ALA A 399 -19.29 -3.94 -10.53
N ASN A 400 -18.41 -2.98 -10.20
CA ASN A 400 -17.25 -2.65 -11.03
C ASN A 400 -16.25 -3.82 -11.08
N LEU A 401 -15.97 -4.45 -9.93
CA LEU A 401 -15.12 -5.64 -9.86
C LEU A 401 -15.69 -6.82 -10.67
N GLU A 402 -17.00 -7.07 -10.63
CA GLU A 402 -17.67 -8.10 -11.43
C GLU A 402 -17.60 -7.82 -12.93
N LYS A 403 -17.69 -6.54 -13.34
CA LYS A 403 -17.48 -6.13 -14.74
C LYS A 403 -16.03 -6.34 -15.20
N ASN A 404 -15.05 -6.10 -14.34
CA ASN A 404 -13.63 -6.23 -14.66
C ASN A 404 -13.11 -7.67 -14.54
N ILE A 405 -13.76 -8.50 -13.73
CA ILE A 405 -13.44 -9.93 -13.51
C ILE A 405 -14.76 -10.75 -13.44
N PRO A 406 -15.33 -11.13 -14.59
CA PRO A 406 -16.50 -12.00 -14.65
C PRO A 406 -16.27 -13.38 -14.00
N ASP A 407 -17.37 -14.09 -13.73
CA ASP A 407 -17.42 -15.47 -13.18
C ASP A 407 -16.74 -15.71 -11.83
N LEU A 408 -16.17 -14.68 -11.17
CA LEU A 408 -15.49 -14.83 -9.89
C LEU A 408 -16.48 -14.99 -8.72
N LEU A 409 -16.76 -16.25 -8.38
CA LEU A 409 -17.76 -16.68 -7.38
C LEU A 409 -17.64 -16.01 -5.99
N SER A 410 -16.45 -15.60 -5.56
CA SER A 410 -16.26 -14.88 -4.29
C SER A 410 -16.85 -13.46 -4.32
N VAL A 411 -16.84 -12.79 -5.48
CA VAL A 411 -17.44 -11.46 -5.69
C VAL A 411 -18.96 -11.58 -5.70
N ALA A 412 -19.51 -12.56 -6.43
CA ALA A 412 -20.94 -12.87 -6.42
C ALA A 412 -21.46 -13.14 -5.00
N TYR A 413 -20.76 -13.97 -4.22
CA TYR A 413 -21.10 -14.18 -2.81
C TYR A 413 -20.99 -12.90 -1.98
N ARG A 414 -19.96 -12.05 -2.16
CA ARG A 414 -19.85 -10.80 -1.39
C ARG A 414 -21.00 -9.84 -1.73
N ARG A 415 -21.37 -9.68 -3.00
CA ARG A 415 -22.46 -8.81 -3.48
C ARG A 415 -23.82 -9.24 -2.93
N ILE A 416 -24.12 -10.55 -2.97
CA ILE A 416 -25.32 -11.14 -2.33
C ILE A 416 -25.35 -10.89 -0.82
N ASN A 417 -24.22 -11.07 -0.12
CA ASN A 417 -24.15 -10.87 1.33
C ASN A 417 -24.26 -9.39 1.73
N LEU A 418 -23.80 -8.47 0.89
CA LEU A 418 -23.94 -7.01 1.08
C LEU A 418 -25.41 -6.60 0.99
N GLU A 419 -26.11 -6.91 -0.11
CA GLU A 419 -27.53 -6.54 -0.26
C GLU A 419 -28.40 -7.17 0.85
N ARG A 420 -28.08 -8.38 1.32
CA ARG A 420 -28.74 -8.98 2.48
C ARG A 420 -28.55 -8.16 3.77
N ARG A 421 -27.33 -7.66 4.04
CA ARG A 421 -27.05 -6.83 5.23
C ARG A 421 -27.60 -5.42 5.11
N ARG A 422 -27.75 -4.91 3.88
CA ARG A 422 -28.45 -3.67 3.55
C ARG A 422 -29.98 -3.77 3.74
N GLY A 423 -30.54 -4.98 3.70
CA GLY A 423 -31.98 -5.24 3.82
C GLY A 423 -32.72 -5.32 2.48
N ASN A 424 -32.03 -5.22 1.35
CA ASN A 424 -32.61 -5.26 0.00
C ASN A 424 -32.92 -6.71 -0.44
N LEU A 425 -33.91 -7.35 0.18
CA LEU A 425 -34.20 -8.78 -0.01
C LEU A 425 -34.63 -9.12 -1.45
N ASP A 426 -35.32 -8.22 -2.14
CA ASP A 426 -35.67 -8.36 -3.56
C ASP A 426 -34.43 -8.36 -4.45
N LYS A 427 -33.48 -7.45 -4.18
CA LYS A 427 -32.20 -7.37 -4.90
C LYS A 427 -31.35 -8.62 -4.68
N VAL A 428 -31.43 -9.24 -3.50
CA VAL A 428 -30.83 -10.55 -3.24
C VAL A 428 -31.44 -11.64 -4.12
N CYS A 429 -32.76 -11.65 -4.32
CA CYS A 429 -33.43 -12.58 -5.23
C CYS A 429 -33.00 -12.36 -6.69
N GLU A 430 -33.02 -11.11 -7.18
CA GLU A 430 -32.54 -10.76 -8.52
C GLU A 430 -31.10 -11.22 -8.76
N LEU A 431 -30.19 -10.98 -7.81
CA LEU A 431 -28.80 -11.39 -7.90
C LEU A 431 -28.66 -12.92 -7.96
N TYR A 432 -29.37 -13.65 -7.11
CA TYR A 432 -29.38 -15.11 -7.17
C TYR A 432 -29.88 -15.61 -8.53
N GLU A 433 -30.98 -15.07 -9.06
CA GLU A 433 -31.55 -15.49 -10.35
C GLU A 433 -30.62 -15.13 -11.53
N HIS A 434 -29.99 -13.95 -11.52
CA HIS A 434 -28.94 -13.55 -12.47
C HIS A 434 -27.76 -14.54 -12.50
N TYR A 435 -27.20 -14.89 -11.33
CA TYR A 435 -26.09 -15.85 -11.28
C TYR A 435 -26.53 -17.26 -11.67
N LEU A 436 -27.76 -17.69 -11.33
CA LEU A 436 -28.32 -18.99 -11.73
C LEU A 436 -28.64 -19.08 -13.24
N ALA A 437 -28.90 -17.95 -13.90
CA ALA A 437 -29.07 -17.88 -15.35
C ALA A 437 -27.72 -17.95 -16.09
N ASN A 438 -26.71 -17.22 -15.61
CA ASN A 438 -25.42 -17.07 -16.30
C ASN A 438 -24.44 -18.22 -16.01
N THR A 439 -24.58 -18.94 -14.90
CA THR A 439 -23.64 -20.01 -14.50
C THR A 439 -23.74 -21.24 -15.41
N LYS A 440 -22.69 -21.48 -16.21
CA LYS A 440 -22.56 -22.69 -17.06
C LYS A 440 -22.11 -23.94 -16.31
N ASN A 441 -21.52 -23.81 -15.12
CA ASN A 441 -20.97 -24.93 -14.35
C ASN A 441 -22.03 -25.53 -13.39
N LYS A 442 -22.43 -26.78 -13.62
CA LYS A 442 -23.42 -27.52 -12.79
C LYS A 442 -23.11 -27.48 -11.29
N ALA A 443 -21.86 -27.71 -10.89
CA ALA A 443 -21.50 -27.73 -9.48
C ALA A 443 -21.65 -26.35 -8.82
N ILE A 444 -21.37 -25.26 -9.55
CA ILE A 444 -21.58 -23.89 -9.06
C ILE A 444 -23.09 -23.58 -9.01
N LEU A 445 -23.84 -23.96 -10.05
CA LEU A 445 -25.30 -23.80 -10.12
C LEU A 445 -26.01 -24.44 -8.92
N SER A 446 -25.69 -25.70 -8.63
CA SER A 446 -26.27 -26.46 -7.52
C SER A 446 -25.84 -25.91 -6.15
N ASN A 447 -24.58 -25.49 -5.99
CA ASN A 447 -24.12 -24.83 -4.76
C ASN A 447 -24.77 -23.44 -4.55
N MET A 448 -25.02 -22.68 -5.62
CA MET A 448 -25.71 -21.39 -5.56
C MET A 448 -27.20 -21.59 -5.26
N THR A 449 -27.85 -22.60 -5.83
CA THR A 449 -29.26 -22.94 -5.54
C THR A 449 -29.44 -23.33 -4.07
N VAL A 450 -28.56 -24.17 -3.51
CA VAL A 450 -28.57 -24.51 -2.07
C VAL A 450 -28.49 -23.26 -1.19
N LYS A 451 -27.70 -22.25 -1.60
CA LYS A 451 -27.62 -20.97 -0.89
C LYS A 451 -28.89 -20.12 -1.05
N TYR A 452 -29.46 -20.03 -2.25
CA TYR A 452 -30.71 -19.27 -2.49
C TYR A 452 -31.89 -19.90 -1.74
N ALA A 453 -32.05 -21.22 -1.78
CA ALA A 453 -33.10 -21.92 -1.03
C ALA A 453 -32.93 -21.74 0.49
N ARG A 454 -31.70 -21.78 1.03
CA ARG A 454 -31.43 -21.48 2.45
C ARG A 454 -31.79 -20.03 2.82
N PHE A 455 -31.48 -19.07 1.97
CA PHE A 455 -31.87 -17.67 2.14
C PHE A 455 -33.41 -17.52 2.15
N THR A 456 -34.07 -18.13 1.17
CA THR A 456 -35.53 -18.07 1.02
C THR A 456 -36.24 -18.69 2.24
N LEU A 457 -35.78 -19.85 2.71
CA LEU A 457 -36.34 -20.49 3.91
C LEU A 457 -36.06 -19.71 5.22
N LYS A 458 -34.87 -19.13 5.40
CA LYS A 458 -34.45 -18.57 6.71
C LYS A 458 -34.51 -17.05 6.84
N ILE A 459 -34.72 -16.32 5.74
CA ILE A 459 -34.81 -14.85 5.73
C ILE A 459 -36.15 -14.38 5.15
N LEU A 460 -36.68 -15.07 4.13
CA LEU A 460 -38.03 -14.78 3.59
C LEU A 460 -39.13 -15.64 4.21
N ASN A 461 -38.79 -16.67 5.00
CA ASN A 461 -39.69 -17.68 5.58
C ASN A 461 -40.57 -18.42 4.55
N ASP A 462 -40.19 -18.40 3.27
CA ASP A 462 -40.93 -19.01 2.16
C ASP A 462 -40.39 -20.42 1.89
N VAL A 463 -41.04 -21.40 2.53
CA VAL A 463 -40.68 -22.82 2.43
C VAL A 463 -40.92 -23.36 1.02
N ASP A 464 -42.02 -22.96 0.39
CA ASP A 464 -42.50 -23.60 -0.84
C ASP A 464 -41.74 -23.07 -2.08
N LYS A 465 -41.34 -21.79 -2.10
CA LYS A 465 -40.37 -21.27 -3.09
C LYS A 465 -38.99 -21.90 -2.91
N ALA A 466 -38.53 -22.14 -1.67
CA ALA A 466 -37.27 -22.83 -1.42
C ALA A 466 -37.27 -24.28 -1.97
N ILE A 467 -38.36 -25.01 -1.76
CA ILE A 467 -38.59 -26.36 -2.33
C ILE A 467 -38.65 -26.30 -3.87
N ALA A 468 -39.39 -25.35 -4.44
CA ALA A 468 -39.51 -25.19 -5.89
C ALA A 468 -38.18 -24.87 -6.58
N LEU A 469 -37.34 -24.02 -5.96
CA LEU A 469 -36.00 -23.68 -6.44
C LEU A 469 -35.08 -24.92 -6.46
N LEU A 470 -35.11 -25.74 -5.40
CA LEU A 470 -34.34 -26.99 -5.36
C LEU A 470 -34.86 -28.00 -6.39
N ARG A 471 -36.17 -28.22 -6.51
CA ARG A 471 -36.75 -29.10 -7.54
C ARG A 471 -36.32 -28.69 -8.97
N ARG A 472 -36.33 -27.40 -9.29
CA ARG A 472 -35.83 -26.83 -10.56
C ARG A 472 -34.33 -27.07 -10.79
N ALA A 473 -33.52 -27.22 -9.73
CA ALA A 473 -32.13 -27.63 -9.84
C ALA A 473 -31.97 -29.15 -10.00
N LEU A 474 -32.76 -29.98 -9.31
CA LEU A 474 -32.80 -31.44 -9.53
C LEU A 474 -33.16 -31.79 -10.99
N GLU A 475 -34.01 -31.00 -11.66
CA GLU A 475 -34.30 -31.19 -13.09
C GLU A 475 -33.04 -31.09 -13.99
N LYS A 476 -32.12 -30.19 -13.64
CA LYS A 476 -30.86 -29.91 -14.37
C LYS A 476 -29.68 -30.77 -13.92
N ASP A 477 -29.67 -31.18 -12.65
CA ASP A 477 -28.57 -31.86 -11.97
C ASP A 477 -29.10 -33.04 -11.12
N LYS A 478 -29.67 -34.02 -11.84
CA LYS A 478 -30.48 -35.14 -11.28
C LYS A 478 -29.74 -36.03 -10.30
N ASP A 479 -28.42 -36.03 -10.35
CA ASP A 479 -27.55 -36.98 -9.62
C ASP A 479 -26.90 -36.33 -8.39
N ASN A 480 -27.21 -35.06 -8.12
CA ASN A 480 -26.54 -34.28 -7.09
C ASN A 480 -27.11 -34.51 -5.68
N THR A 481 -26.51 -35.46 -4.97
CA THR A 481 -26.78 -35.85 -3.59
C THR A 481 -26.94 -34.67 -2.62
N ARG A 482 -26.23 -33.56 -2.83
CA ARG A 482 -26.33 -32.35 -1.98
C ARG A 482 -27.68 -31.67 -2.11
N LEU A 483 -28.31 -31.70 -3.28
CA LEU A 483 -29.63 -31.12 -3.51
C LEU A 483 -30.72 -31.92 -2.78
N TYR A 484 -30.68 -33.25 -2.85
CA TYR A 484 -31.64 -34.12 -2.14
C TYR A 484 -31.51 -33.99 -0.63
N LEU A 485 -30.28 -34.05 -0.07
CA LEU A 485 -30.06 -33.80 1.36
C LEU A 485 -30.68 -32.46 1.79
N GLN A 486 -30.44 -31.40 1.00
CA GLN A 486 -30.99 -30.10 1.34
C GLN A 486 -32.52 -30.04 1.26
N LEU A 487 -33.12 -30.74 0.29
CA LEU A 487 -34.57 -30.81 0.11
C LEU A 487 -35.24 -31.55 1.27
N ILE A 488 -34.64 -32.66 1.74
CA ILE A 488 -35.08 -33.42 2.94
C ILE A 488 -34.97 -32.53 4.19
N ASP A 489 -33.81 -31.92 4.43
CA ASP A 489 -33.59 -31.05 5.58
C ASP A 489 -34.57 -29.85 5.59
N MET A 490 -35.06 -29.39 4.42
CA MET A 490 -36.08 -28.34 4.33
C MET A 490 -37.51 -28.87 4.53
N GLY A 491 -37.84 -30.07 4.04
CA GLY A 491 -39.12 -30.73 4.33
C GLY A 491 -39.31 -30.98 5.83
N MET A 492 -38.27 -31.45 6.52
CA MET A 492 -38.25 -31.63 7.99
C MET A 492 -38.39 -30.34 8.79
N GLN A 493 -38.32 -29.16 8.14
CA GLN A 493 -38.51 -27.85 8.78
C GLN A 493 -39.90 -27.24 8.49
N LYS A 494 -40.77 -27.91 7.74
CA LYS A 494 -42.16 -27.50 7.55
C LYS A 494 -42.99 -27.97 8.76
N THR A 495 -43.88 -27.11 9.24
CA THR A 495 -44.82 -27.42 10.32
C THR A 495 -46.27 -27.21 9.82
N PRO A 496 -47.14 -28.24 9.82
CA PRO A 496 -46.86 -29.64 10.15
C PRO A 496 -45.87 -30.30 9.18
N ILE A 497 -45.28 -31.42 9.62
CA ILE A 497 -44.34 -32.21 8.82
C ILE A 497 -45.12 -32.95 7.72
N ASP A 498 -44.58 -32.90 6.50
CA ASP A 498 -45.16 -33.49 5.30
C ASP A 498 -44.50 -34.86 5.01
N GLU A 499 -44.96 -35.89 5.73
CA GLU A 499 -44.42 -37.26 5.66
C GLU A 499 -44.35 -37.80 4.22
N ASP A 500 -45.46 -37.74 3.47
CA ASP A 500 -45.56 -38.33 2.13
C ASP A 500 -44.65 -37.63 1.11
N ASN A 501 -44.45 -36.32 1.19
CA ASN A 501 -43.51 -35.57 0.36
C ASN A 501 -42.06 -35.95 0.67
N ILE A 502 -41.69 -36.06 1.96
CA ILE A 502 -40.34 -36.47 2.38
C ILE A 502 -40.04 -37.90 1.92
N ILE A 503 -40.99 -38.83 2.07
CA ILE A 503 -40.90 -40.20 1.57
C ILE A 503 -40.73 -40.20 0.04
N SER A 504 -41.56 -39.44 -0.69
CA SER A 504 -41.45 -39.33 -2.16
C SER A 504 -40.08 -38.80 -2.63
N ILE A 505 -39.48 -37.86 -1.90
CA ILE A 505 -38.13 -37.34 -2.17
C ILE A 505 -37.06 -38.42 -1.97
N LEU A 506 -37.16 -39.20 -0.88
CA LEU A 506 -36.24 -40.29 -0.58
C LEU A 506 -36.34 -41.40 -1.64
N ASP A 507 -37.56 -41.78 -2.03
CA ASP A 507 -37.80 -42.82 -3.03
C ASP A 507 -37.34 -42.40 -4.42
N GLN A 508 -37.50 -41.13 -4.80
CA GLN A 508 -36.93 -40.54 -6.02
C GLN A 508 -35.39 -40.54 -6.06
N PHE A 509 -34.71 -40.70 -4.92
CA PHE A 509 -33.25 -40.90 -4.87
C PHE A 509 -32.89 -42.39 -4.93
N LEU A 510 -33.54 -43.23 -4.13
CA LEU A 510 -33.24 -44.66 -4.02
C LEU A 510 -33.48 -45.43 -5.34
N THR A 511 -34.47 -44.99 -6.13
CA THR A 511 -34.85 -45.57 -7.44
C THR A 511 -33.88 -45.25 -8.59
N LYS A 512 -33.05 -44.20 -8.50
CA LYS A 512 -32.12 -43.79 -9.57
C LYS A 512 -30.79 -44.53 -9.49
N ASP A 513 -30.12 -44.79 -10.61
CA ASP A 513 -28.77 -45.37 -10.56
C ASP A 513 -27.75 -44.37 -9.99
N GLY A 514 -26.82 -44.89 -9.18
CA GLY A 514 -25.90 -44.08 -8.39
C GLY A 514 -25.00 -44.92 -7.49
N ASP A 515 -24.25 -44.25 -6.62
CA ASP A 515 -23.37 -44.94 -5.68
C ASP A 515 -24.14 -45.70 -4.58
N ALA A 516 -23.67 -46.91 -4.26
CA ALA A 516 -24.32 -47.80 -3.30
C ALA A 516 -24.10 -47.37 -1.85
N GLU A 517 -22.96 -46.75 -1.53
CA GLU A 517 -22.68 -46.23 -0.18
C GLU A 517 -23.55 -44.99 0.10
N GLN A 518 -23.77 -44.14 -0.91
CA GLN A 518 -24.73 -43.03 -0.83
C GLN A 518 -26.19 -43.50 -0.75
N LYS A 519 -26.63 -44.51 -1.54
CA LYS A 519 -27.98 -45.10 -1.40
C LYS A 519 -28.21 -45.69 -0.01
N MET A 520 -27.23 -46.42 0.53
CA MET A 520 -27.29 -46.96 1.88
C MET A 520 -27.45 -45.86 2.94
N LEU A 521 -26.75 -44.73 2.80
CA LEU A 521 -26.88 -43.59 3.71
C LEU A 521 -28.27 -42.93 3.65
N PHE A 522 -28.85 -42.81 2.45
CA PHE A 522 -30.21 -42.29 2.26
C PHE A 522 -31.28 -43.26 2.80
N ALA A 523 -31.12 -44.56 2.57
CA ALA A 523 -32.02 -45.57 3.13
C ALA A 523 -31.95 -45.59 4.67
N LYS A 524 -30.76 -45.42 5.27
CA LYS A 524 -30.62 -45.25 6.72
C LYS A 524 -31.40 -44.02 7.22
N ARG A 525 -31.27 -42.88 6.54
CA ARG A 525 -31.98 -41.64 6.90
C ARG A 525 -33.49 -41.68 6.64
N LYS A 526 -33.96 -42.54 5.71
CA LYS A 526 -35.38 -42.89 5.55
C LYS A 526 -35.92 -43.67 6.75
N VAL A 527 -35.16 -44.63 7.26
CA VAL A 527 -35.52 -45.36 8.50
C VAL A 527 -35.51 -44.41 9.70
N GLU A 528 -34.44 -43.63 9.90
CA GLU A 528 -34.37 -42.63 10.99
C GLU A 528 -35.57 -41.68 10.99
N PHE A 529 -35.92 -41.10 9.84
CA PHE A 529 -37.06 -40.20 9.72
C PHE A 529 -38.41 -40.87 10.03
N LEU A 530 -38.61 -42.12 9.61
CA LEU A 530 -39.85 -42.86 9.87
C LEU A 530 -39.95 -43.37 11.32
N GLU A 531 -38.82 -43.60 12.00
CA GLU A 531 -38.81 -43.93 13.43
C GLU A 531 -39.08 -42.69 14.30
N ASP A 532 -38.50 -41.54 13.94
CA ASP A 532 -38.66 -40.26 14.68
C ASP A 532 -40.03 -39.60 14.46
N PHE A 533 -40.63 -39.72 13.26
CA PHE A 533 -41.81 -38.94 12.84
C PHE A 533 -42.91 -39.73 12.12
N GLY A 534 -42.74 -41.05 11.91
CA GLY A 534 -43.65 -41.83 11.08
C GLY A 534 -44.99 -42.17 11.75
N SER A 535 -46.09 -41.93 11.04
CA SER A 535 -47.45 -42.27 11.49
C SER A 535 -47.83 -43.76 11.40
N ASP A 536 -47.04 -44.59 10.70
CA ASP A 536 -47.38 -45.99 10.36
C ASP A 536 -46.14 -46.92 10.41
N ILE A 537 -46.14 -47.83 11.38
CA ILE A 537 -45.09 -48.84 11.62
C ILE A 537 -44.85 -49.79 10.43
N THR A 538 -45.83 -49.97 9.53
CA THR A 538 -45.64 -50.79 8.32
C THR A 538 -44.82 -50.08 7.25
N ARG A 539 -44.73 -48.73 7.30
CA ARG A 539 -43.80 -47.94 6.47
C ARG A 539 -42.37 -48.08 6.97
N VAL A 540 -42.17 -48.04 8.29
CA VAL A 540 -40.87 -48.27 8.96
C VAL A 540 -40.29 -49.63 8.54
N GLN A 541 -41.08 -50.71 8.68
CA GLN A 541 -40.62 -52.07 8.35
C GLN A 541 -40.14 -52.20 6.89
N LYS A 542 -40.92 -51.66 5.93
CA LYS A 542 -40.53 -51.64 4.51
C LYS A 542 -39.24 -50.85 4.26
N ALA A 543 -39.07 -49.70 4.91
CA ALA A 543 -37.84 -48.91 4.81
C ALA A 543 -36.63 -49.66 5.40
N HIS A 544 -36.83 -50.45 6.46
CA HIS A 544 -35.77 -51.28 7.06
C HIS A 544 -35.36 -52.44 6.13
N ASP A 545 -36.32 -53.11 5.48
CA ASP A 545 -36.05 -54.15 4.46
C ASP A 545 -35.29 -53.58 3.24
N GLU A 546 -35.66 -52.38 2.78
CA GLU A 546 -34.95 -51.65 1.73
C GLU A 546 -33.52 -51.29 2.18
N TYR A 547 -33.34 -50.78 3.39
CA TYR A 547 -32.03 -50.48 3.96
C TYR A 547 -31.13 -51.72 4.04
N GLU A 548 -31.65 -52.86 4.52
CA GLU A 548 -30.92 -54.14 4.53
C GLU A 548 -30.47 -54.56 3.12
N LYS A 549 -31.32 -54.37 2.11
CA LYS A 549 -31.04 -54.69 0.71
C LYS A 549 -29.90 -53.83 0.15
N TYR A 550 -29.93 -52.51 0.39
CA TYR A 550 -28.83 -51.62 -0.03
C TYR A 550 -27.54 -51.83 0.78
N LEU A 551 -27.64 -52.16 2.08
CA LEU A 551 -26.49 -52.49 2.94
C LEU A 551 -25.75 -53.75 2.45
N LYS A 552 -26.49 -54.76 1.96
CA LYS A 552 -25.92 -55.96 1.34
C LYS A 552 -25.21 -55.61 0.02
N GLN A 553 -25.87 -54.87 -0.87
CA GLN A 553 -25.30 -54.41 -2.14
C GLN A 553 -24.03 -53.54 -1.96
N ALA A 554 -24.00 -52.64 -0.98
CA ALA A 554 -22.84 -51.81 -0.69
C ALA A 554 -21.64 -52.65 -0.22
N LYS A 555 -21.87 -53.63 0.67
CA LYS A 555 -20.83 -54.58 1.12
C LYS A 555 -20.30 -55.44 -0.03
N GLU A 556 -21.15 -55.89 -0.94
CA GLU A 556 -20.75 -56.65 -2.13
C GLU A 556 -19.93 -55.81 -3.13
N LYS A 557 -20.31 -54.54 -3.35
CA LYS A 557 -19.53 -53.60 -4.17
C LYS A 557 -18.15 -53.35 -3.55
N LYS A 558 -18.08 -53.12 -2.23
CA LYS A 558 -16.84 -52.87 -1.48
C LYS A 558 -15.90 -54.09 -1.46
N LYS A 559 -16.48 -55.31 -1.53
CA LYS A 559 -15.72 -56.55 -1.74
C LYS A 559 -15.13 -56.61 -3.16
N LYS A 560 -15.91 -56.30 -4.19
CA LYS A 560 -15.44 -56.28 -5.60
C LYS A 560 -14.44 -55.17 -5.94
N SER A 561 -14.45 -54.03 -5.23
CA SER A 561 -13.45 -52.98 -5.45
C SER A 561 -12.09 -53.34 -4.86
N GLY A 562 -12.05 -54.01 -3.70
CA GLY A 562 -10.81 -54.48 -3.09
C GLY A 562 -10.04 -55.49 -3.94
N ASP A 563 -10.74 -56.27 -4.78
CA ASP A 563 -10.12 -57.20 -5.72
C ASP A 563 -9.40 -56.50 -6.91
N LEU A 564 -9.58 -55.19 -7.11
CA LEU A 564 -9.03 -54.43 -8.24
C LEU A 564 -7.82 -53.54 -7.90
N GLU A 565 -7.64 -53.15 -6.63
CA GLU A 565 -6.45 -52.38 -6.19
C GLU A 565 -5.22 -53.29 -5.96
N GLY A 566 -5.39 -54.62 -5.99
CA GLY A 566 -4.33 -55.60 -5.68
C GLY A 566 -3.29 -55.88 -6.79
N HIS A 567 -3.28 -55.16 -7.91
CA HIS A 567 -2.43 -55.47 -9.07
C HIS A 567 -1.68 -54.28 -9.71
N LYS A 568 -1.06 -53.47 -8.85
CA LYS A 568 0.27 -52.89 -9.15
C LYS A 568 1.15 -52.91 -7.90
N ASP A 569 2.03 -53.91 -7.84
CA ASP A 569 3.49 -53.74 -7.65
C ASP A 569 4.11 -55.10 -7.26
N LEU A 570 5.01 -55.63 -8.10
CA LEU A 570 5.85 -56.78 -7.72
C LEU A 570 7.13 -56.92 -8.56
N LEU A 571 8.03 -55.94 -8.39
CA LEU A 571 9.49 -56.12 -8.54
C LEU A 571 10.11 -55.37 -7.34
N THR A 572 10.79 -55.99 -6.37
CA THR A 572 11.17 -57.42 -6.20
C THR A 572 11.14 -57.87 -4.73
N SER A 573 11.16 -59.19 -4.54
CA SER A 573 11.34 -60.02 -3.33
C SER A 573 12.44 -59.54 -2.33
N ASN A 574 12.53 -60.05 -1.09
CA ASN A 574 12.23 -61.42 -0.63
C ASN A 574 12.07 -61.61 0.91
N SER A 575 11.36 -62.68 1.32
CA SER A 575 11.54 -63.53 2.55
C SER A 575 11.55 -62.91 3.98
N HIS A 576 11.03 -63.56 5.05
CA HIS A 576 10.28 -64.83 5.19
C HIS A 576 9.50 -64.93 6.53
N SER A 577 8.35 -65.63 6.48
CA SER A 577 7.74 -66.60 7.42
C SER A 577 8.17 -66.65 8.92
N THR A 578 7.25 -66.83 9.88
CA THR A 578 6.67 -68.16 10.20
C THR A 578 5.23 -68.18 10.80
N THR A 579 4.36 -69.01 10.20
CA THR A 579 3.48 -70.09 10.78
C THR A 579 2.88 -70.00 12.22
N SER A 580 1.67 -70.52 12.53
CA SER A 580 0.60 -71.20 11.74
C SER A 580 -0.64 -71.63 12.59
N THR A 581 -1.83 -71.78 11.95
CA THR A 581 -2.92 -72.77 12.24
C THR A 581 -3.66 -72.79 13.60
N LYS A 582 -4.87 -73.37 13.80
CA LYS A 582 -6.13 -73.59 13.01
C LYS A 582 -7.19 -74.22 13.98
N LYS A 583 -8.52 -74.03 13.76
CA LYS A 583 -9.73 -74.76 14.28
C LYS A 583 -9.59 -75.69 15.52
N GLN A 584 -10.50 -75.70 16.51
CA GLN A 584 -11.86 -76.32 16.40
C GLN A 584 -12.81 -75.97 17.59
N LYS A 585 -14.06 -76.47 17.58
CA LYS A 585 -15.04 -76.44 18.70
C LYS A 585 -15.20 -77.84 19.34
N SER A 586 -15.37 -77.91 20.67
CA SER A 586 -16.31 -78.84 21.37
C SER A 586 -16.40 -78.50 22.88
N GLU A 587 -17.37 -79.10 23.58
CA GLU A 587 -17.86 -78.69 24.92
C GLU A 587 -17.20 -79.40 26.13
N ALA A 588 -17.68 -79.03 27.34
CA ALA A 588 -17.74 -79.83 28.58
C ALA A 588 -16.46 -80.06 29.45
N GLY A 589 -16.20 -79.07 30.32
CA GLY A 589 -16.22 -79.21 31.79
C GLY A 589 -15.33 -80.22 32.54
N HIS A 590 -14.42 -79.72 33.40
CA HIS A 590 -14.44 -79.95 34.86
C HIS A 590 -13.41 -79.04 35.61
N ALA A 591 -13.70 -78.75 36.89
CA ALA A 591 -12.83 -78.48 38.07
C ALA A 591 -11.39 -77.90 37.92
N SER A 592 -10.86 -77.08 38.84
CA SER A 592 -11.42 -76.34 40.00
C SER A 592 -10.32 -75.41 40.60
N THR A 593 -10.72 -74.29 41.22
CA THR A 593 -9.92 -73.46 42.18
C THR A 593 -8.62 -72.80 41.65
N THR A 594 -8.14 -71.64 42.15
CA THR A 594 -8.52 -70.80 43.31
C THR A 594 -8.74 -69.32 42.94
N GLN A 595 -9.49 -68.61 43.80
CA GLN A 595 -9.55 -67.13 43.93
C GLN A 595 -8.75 -66.71 45.20
N PRO A 596 -8.62 -65.43 45.67
CA PRO A 596 -9.52 -64.24 45.53
C PRO A 596 -8.75 -62.88 45.36
N PRO A 597 -9.27 -61.68 45.73
CA PRO A 597 -10.65 -61.15 45.76
C PRO A 597 -10.87 -59.82 44.95
N LEU A 598 -12.15 -59.50 44.72
CA LEU A 598 -12.73 -58.13 44.56
C LEU A 598 -13.52 -57.80 45.87
N PRO A 599 -14.20 -56.64 46.14
CA PRO A 599 -14.82 -55.63 45.25
C PRO A 599 -14.67 -54.18 45.86
N PRO A 600 -15.63 -53.20 45.80
CA PRO A 600 -16.83 -52.97 44.98
C PRO A 600 -16.97 -51.58 44.32
N SER A 601 -18.09 -51.37 43.61
CA SER A 601 -18.55 -50.15 42.93
C SER A 601 -19.40 -49.20 43.80
N THR A 602 -19.55 -47.92 43.40
CA THR A 602 -20.88 -47.22 43.42
C THR A 602 -20.96 -45.89 42.63
N SER A 603 -22.15 -45.64 42.06
CA SER A 603 -22.88 -44.37 41.79
C SER A 603 -22.19 -43.04 41.36
N GLN A 604 -22.74 -42.49 40.26
CA GLN A 604 -23.15 -41.07 40.01
C GLN A 604 -22.70 -39.95 40.99
N THR A 605 -22.18 -38.83 40.47
CA THR A 605 -22.85 -37.49 40.53
C THR A 605 -22.11 -36.39 39.73
N SER A 606 -22.72 -35.21 39.69
CA SER A 606 -22.58 -34.03 38.82
C SER A 606 -21.34 -33.12 38.91
N ASN A 607 -21.02 -32.50 37.76
CA ASN A 607 -20.71 -31.07 37.51
C ASN A 607 -19.30 -30.41 37.70
N THR A 608 -19.06 -29.51 36.71
CA THR A 608 -18.34 -28.22 36.71
C THR A 608 -16.80 -28.11 36.68
N ALA A 609 -16.34 -27.29 35.70
CA ALA A 609 -15.06 -26.54 35.62
C ALA A 609 -13.75 -27.35 35.48
N ALA A 610 -12.62 -26.82 34.96
CA ALA A 610 -12.35 -25.75 33.97
C ALA A 610 -10.84 -25.80 33.58
N SER A 611 -10.38 -24.95 32.64
CA SER A 611 -8.97 -24.77 32.22
C SER A 611 -8.35 -25.96 31.45
N ALA A 612 -7.68 -25.84 30.29
CA ALA A 612 -6.67 -24.91 29.75
C ALA A 612 -5.22 -25.43 29.93
N TYR A 613 -4.45 -25.43 28.83
CA TYR A 613 -3.05 -25.86 28.80
C TYR A 613 -2.18 -24.90 27.98
N THR A 614 -0.94 -24.73 28.44
CA THR A 614 0.05 -23.78 27.92
C THR A 614 1.26 -24.45 27.28
N THR A 615 2.00 -23.65 26.51
CA THR A 615 3.34 -23.86 25.96
C THR A 615 4.30 -24.68 26.83
N ALA A 616 5.13 -25.51 26.18
CA ALA A 616 6.39 -26.00 26.69
C ALA A 616 7.55 -25.58 25.76
N GLY A 617 8.71 -25.25 26.32
CA GLY A 617 9.94 -24.93 25.59
C GLY A 617 11.08 -25.88 25.95
N TYR A 618 12.25 -25.72 25.33
CA TYR A 618 13.45 -26.53 25.59
C TYR A 618 14.73 -25.69 25.51
N SER A 619 15.75 -26.06 26.30
CA SER A 619 17.06 -25.38 26.36
C SER A 619 18.17 -26.29 26.91
N GLN A 620 19.40 -26.18 26.41
CA GLN A 620 20.62 -26.64 27.09
C GLN A 620 21.89 -25.97 26.51
N GLY A 621 22.87 -25.65 27.37
CA GLY A 621 24.28 -25.34 27.02
C GLY A 621 25.18 -26.58 27.21
N TYR A 622 26.52 -26.58 27.11
CA TYR A 622 27.63 -25.59 27.05
C TYR A 622 28.81 -26.24 26.25
N ALA A 623 29.97 -25.68 25.88
CA ALA A 623 30.73 -24.40 26.03
C ALA A 623 31.59 -24.20 24.74
N GLY A 624 32.45 -23.19 24.49
CA GLY A 624 32.91 -22.01 25.25
C GLY A 624 34.43 -21.96 25.46
N ALA A 625 35.19 -21.21 24.64
CA ALA A 625 36.65 -20.98 24.74
C ALA A 625 37.07 -19.60 24.17
N TYR A 626 38.25 -19.08 24.54
CA TYR A 626 38.82 -17.76 24.20
C TYR A 626 40.17 -17.86 23.46
N PRO A 627 40.61 -16.84 22.69
CA PRO A 627 41.56 -15.84 23.23
C PRO A 627 41.39 -14.38 22.71
N GLN A 628 42.29 -13.50 23.18
CA GLN A 628 42.46 -12.06 22.87
C GLN A 628 42.59 -11.73 21.36
N GLY A 629 42.40 -10.50 20.86
CA GLY A 629 42.20 -9.19 21.51
C GLY A 629 43.35 -8.21 21.25
N GLN A 630 43.19 -7.24 20.32
CA GLN A 630 44.11 -6.12 20.11
C GLN A 630 43.38 -4.87 19.56
N TYR A 631 43.93 -3.69 19.89
CA TYR A 631 43.59 -2.32 19.44
C TYR A 631 44.94 -1.62 19.15
N PRO A 632 45.07 -0.66 18.21
CA PRO A 632 44.62 0.72 18.53
C PRO A 632 44.18 1.64 17.35
N ALA A 633 43.48 2.71 17.75
CA ALA A 633 43.49 4.12 17.28
C ALA A 633 43.76 4.52 15.80
N GLY A 634 43.02 5.54 15.34
CA GLY A 634 43.44 6.37 14.19
C GLY A 634 42.34 7.24 13.55
N TYR A 635 42.11 8.46 14.08
CA TYR A 635 41.45 9.53 13.30
C TYR A 635 42.47 10.16 12.34
N ASN A 636 42.08 10.48 11.10
CA ASN A 636 42.39 11.81 10.56
C ASN A 636 41.41 12.25 9.45
N TYR A 637 41.36 13.57 9.21
CA TYR A 637 40.51 14.26 8.25
C TYR A 637 41.43 15.08 7.33
N SER A 638 41.33 14.95 6.00
CA SER A 638 42.20 15.68 5.06
C SER A 638 41.44 16.73 4.27
N GLN A 639 41.60 17.99 4.67
CA GLN A 639 41.25 19.15 3.85
C GLN A 639 42.12 19.20 2.59
N TYR A 640 41.57 19.74 1.50
CA TYR A 640 42.33 20.60 0.58
C TYR A 640 41.42 21.74 0.11
N ALA A 641 41.94 22.96 0.16
CA ALA A 641 41.29 24.15 -0.37
C ALA A 641 42.34 25.00 -1.10
N GLN A 642 42.04 25.41 -2.33
CA GLN A 642 42.75 26.51 -2.98
C GLN A 642 41.95 27.08 -4.17
N THR A 643 41.87 28.40 -4.19
CA THR A 643 41.38 29.32 -5.23
C THR A 643 42.23 30.62 -5.07
N PRO A 644 42.10 31.69 -5.88
CA PRO A 644 41.24 31.90 -7.05
C PRO A 644 41.95 32.49 -8.28
N GLN A 645 41.25 32.54 -9.42
CA GLN A 645 41.15 33.77 -10.22
C GLN A 645 39.93 33.72 -11.16
N ALA A 646 39.46 34.88 -11.63
CA ALA A 646 38.16 35.03 -12.28
C ALA A 646 38.26 35.66 -13.68
N GLN A 647 37.36 35.23 -14.58
CA GLN A 647 36.94 35.97 -15.77
C GLN A 647 35.52 35.51 -16.18
N SER A 648 34.81 36.35 -16.94
CA SER A 648 33.35 36.30 -17.11
C SER A 648 32.88 35.90 -18.50
N ALA A 649 31.96 34.93 -18.62
CA ALA A 649 30.97 34.85 -19.71
C ALA A 649 29.83 33.85 -19.37
N ASP A 650 28.61 34.22 -19.77
CA ASP A 650 27.37 33.46 -20.00
C ASP A 650 26.91 32.27 -19.13
N ALA A 651 25.58 32.22 -18.94
CA ALA A 651 24.89 31.20 -18.17
C ALA A 651 24.62 29.92 -18.99
N SER A 652 25.25 28.81 -18.62
CA SER A 652 24.92 27.46 -19.09
C SER A 652 24.78 26.50 -17.91
N TYR A 653 23.64 25.82 -17.81
CA TYR A 653 23.40 24.81 -16.78
C TYR A 653 24.21 23.53 -17.08
N PRO A 654 24.87 22.89 -16.08
CA PRO A 654 25.58 21.64 -16.29
C PRO A 654 24.66 20.52 -16.81
N SER A 655 24.97 19.96 -17.98
CA SER A 655 24.17 18.88 -18.57
C SER A 655 24.58 17.51 -18.02
N SER A 656 23.69 16.88 -17.23
CA SER A 656 23.87 15.51 -16.71
C SER A 656 22.61 14.63 -16.76
N TYR A 657 21.42 15.19 -17.05
CA TYR A 657 20.14 14.47 -17.08
C TYR A 657 19.36 14.62 -18.40
N GLN A 658 20.07 14.74 -19.52
CA GLN A 658 19.46 14.93 -20.84
C GLN A 658 18.89 13.63 -21.47
N ASN A 659 18.99 12.49 -20.78
CA ASN A 659 18.81 11.16 -21.38
C ASN A 659 17.44 10.50 -21.13
N TRP A 660 16.34 11.25 -21.36
CA TRP A 660 14.97 10.71 -21.43
C TRP A 660 14.47 10.50 -22.88
N ASN A 661 15.37 10.58 -23.87
CA ASN A 661 15.07 10.49 -25.30
C ASN A 661 15.89 9.41 -26.06
N ALA A 662 16.61 8.51 -25.38
CA ALA A 662 17.40 7.47 -26.03
C ALA A 662 16.96 6.04 -25.64
N TYR A 663 16.16 5.43 -26.51
CA TYR A 663 16.14 3.98 -26.67
C TYR A 663 17.10 3.59 -27.80
N PRO A 664 17.87 2.48 -27.68
CA PRO A 664 18.81 2.10 -28.74
C PRO A 664 18.10 1.74 -30.04
N GLN A 665 18.48 2.41 -31.14
CA GLN A 665 18.18 1.96 -32.49
C GLN A 665 18.99 0.69 -32.79
N GLY A 666 18.39 -0.47 -32.54
CA GLY A 666 18.95 -1.77 -32.91
C GLY A 666 18.95 -1.93 -34.43
N SER A 667 20.11 -1.73 -35.05
CA SER A 667 20.27 -1.91 -36.50
C SER A 667 20.07 -3.38 -36.89
N TYR A 668 18.89 -3.71 -37.39
CA TYR A 668 18.57 -5.02 -37.98
C TYR A 668 19.32 -5.20 -39.30
N ASN A 669 20.52 -5.80 -39.24
CA ASN A 669 21.23 -6.22 -40.44
C ASN A 669 20.53 -7.44 -41.07
N TYR A 670 20.27 -7.39 -42.38
CA TYR A 670 19.55 -8.46 -43.09
C TYR A 670 20.45 -9.69 -43.30
N GLY A 671 20.07 -10.82 -42.71
CA GLY A 671 20.72 -12.12 -42.93
C GLY A 671 19.68 -13.25 -42.96
N GLN A 672 19.46 -13.85 -44.13
CA GLN A 672 18.63 -15.05 -44.28
C GLN A 672 19.38 -16.31 -43.79
N PRO A 673 18.67 -17.39 -43.40
CA PRO A 673 19.19 -18.40 -42.48
C PRO A 673 19.97 -19.53 -43.17
N SER A 674 20.83 -20.19 -42.37
CA SER A 674 21.35 -21.52 -42.67
C SER A 674 20.89 -22.52 -41.60
N TRP A 675 20.81 -23.80 -41.96
CA TRP A 675 20.22 -24.87 -41.16
C TRP A 675 21.15 -25.38 -40.06
N GLY A 676 20.58 -25.80 -38.92
CA GLY A 676 21.31 -26.43 -37.81
C GLY A 676 20.39 -27.03 -36.76
N SER A 677 20.09 -28.33 -36.89
CA SER A 677 19.38 -29.11 -35.86
C SER A 677 20.34 -29.53 -34.74
N TYR A 678 19.90 -29.57 -33.48
CA TYR A 678 19.73 -30.82 -32.71
C TYR A 678 19.07 -30.59 -31.32
N TYR A 679 18.69 -31.69 -30.67
CA TYR A 679 17.86 -31.74 -29.45
C TYR A 679 18.61 -31.41 -28.14
N PRO A 680 17.89 -31.04 -27.05
CA PRO A 680 18.46 -30.80 -25.72
C PRO A 680 18.78 -32.10 -24.96
N ASN A 681 19.54 -32.00 -23.88
CA ASN A 681 19.67 -33.07 -22.88
C ASN A 681 20.08 -32.50 -21.50
N TYR A 682 19.40 -33.00 -20.46
CA TYR A 682 19.56 -32.73 -19.01
C TYR A 682 19.23 -31.32 -18.51
#